data_AF-A0A925BAG9-F1
#
_entry.id   AF-A0A925BAG9-F1
#
_cell.length_a   1.000
_cell.length_b   1.000
_cell.length_c   1.000
_cell.angle_alpha   90.00
_cell.angle_beta   90.00
_cell.angle_gamma   90.00
#
_symmetry.space_group_name_H-M   'P 1'
#
loop_
_entity.id
_entity.type
_entity.pdbx_description
1 polymer ?
#
loop_
_entity_poly.entity_id
_entity_poly.type
_entity_poly.pdbx_seq_one_letter_code
_entity_poly.pdbx_strand_id
1 'polypeptide(L)'
;MNTDSLRAHLSYEPKELRFGTSGRRGEVADLTQLEVTITATAELRYLLSLPADEGGIMPGDPFYYAYDLRPSSDQFVAEQGGRGEIAQAIAQSIHNAGLIPVNLGQIPTPALTAYAMSQGCGSIMITGSHIPFDRNGYKTNTAHGELRKTDEAPIAEWVATVRQELYEQPFGESPFDETGIFKTGSQELPPSSAVARAAYLHRYQNFFAEEMLSGKRILVYQHSSVGRDLLVEMLESLGAEVIPAGRSESFVPIDTENIGDAELAIIQALAEEATAEHGALGAVVSADGDCDRPLILGLDGGRVRFFGGDLVGMIVAQFLEAGAVVVPISCNDAIDRGELRDKLEPKTKIGSPFVIAGMDTARESGKERICGWEANGGFLTGSDFIRVGNRLSALPTRDAFLPILAVLFAAQTQNKTLVELFDELPNRYSKAALLRPFPRETSEQIVAHLTPGSLRTEADVRRDLETVFTPAQGFGSVEKLDYTDGVRVYFTGDDVAHLRPSGNAPELRIYAVADTQERADAIAEYGVAEPNGALRRFEKSIRSTLPALIPISGTVQYYSWGGYAFLPDLLGTPNPDRKPFAELWLGAHPNAPAVAQIGGESVPLDKLFADHGPEILGEMAANQFVGRLPYLFKVLDARQMLSIQAHPTKAQAEEGYARENAAGVSLKAANRNYKDDNHKPEVHVALTDFYMLHGFRPLGQIAKEFERVPELSALMPDFAERLAGAGSDEDARQSVIRALYEHVMTLPQSEVDALLDPLLRRLSASPAPDKNSSDFWAARAAAEFPLPDGHRDRGIFSIYLLNLVHLSPGQGTYQAAGTLHAYLEGVNMELMANSDNVLRGGLTPKHVDVGELLSVVDFASGTPQVLDGEAISPIETLYPTPAPEFALSRITLSEGEVYSACAETGADTLFVLEGTAHIEGAGEAQTARRGHAVLITFGSEYTVVARGGAAILYKAFIPPAQE
;
A
#
# COMPACT_ATOMS: atom_id res chain seq x y z
N MET A 1 -0.56 -22.79 -34.82
CA MET A 1 0.12 -23.61 -33.79
C MET A 1 0.23 -25.01 -34.36
N ASN A 2 1.44 -25.58 -34.36
CA ASN A 2 1.62 -26.99 -34.69
C ASN A 2 0.95 -27.81 -33.58
N THR A 3 -0.14 -28.50 -33.89
CA THR A 3 -0.92 -29.25 -32.88
C THR A 3 -0.18 -30.49 -32.36
N ASP A 4 0.94 -30.86 -32.99
CA ASP A 4 1.77 -32.01 -32.63
C ASP A 4 3.09 -31.64 -31.93
N SER A 5 3.27 -30.40 -31.48
CA SER A 5 4.52 -30.00 -30.80
C SER A 5 4.53 -30.42 -29.33
N LEU A 6 5.72 -30.51 -28.72
CA LEU A 6 5.89 -30.75 -27.28
C LEU A 6 5.05 -29.75 -26.46
N ARG A 7 5.13 -28.46 -26.78
CA ARG A 7 4.39 -27.42 -26.07
C ARG A 7 2.87 -27.63 -26.07
N ALA A 8 2.30 -28.15 -27.15
CA ALA A 8 0.87 -28.43 -27.25
C ALA A 8 0.43 -29.62 -26.38
N HIS A 9 1.37 -30.49 -25.99
CA HIS A 9 1.13 -31.69 -25.20
C HIS A 9 1.44 -31.53 -23.71
N LEU A 10 2.07 -30.43 -23.28
CA LEU A 10 2.35 -30.21 -21.86
C LEU A 10 1.06 -30.10 -21.04
N SER A 11 0.96 -30.88 -19.97
CA SER A 11 -0.20 -30.93 -19.07
C SER A 11 -0.16 -29.86 -17.97
N TYR A 12 0.82 -28.96 -18.03
CA TYR A 12 1.04 -27.87 -17.09
C TYR A 12 1.48 -26.63 -17.86
N GLU A 13 1.37 -25.46 -17.21
CA GLU A 13 1.91 -24.22 -17.76
C GLU A 13 3.36 -24.05 -17.26
N PRO A 14 4.38 -24.12 -18.13
CA PRO A 14 5.76 -23.96 -17.71
C PRO A 14 6.03 -22.56 -17.19
N LYS A 15 6.70 -22.48 -16.04
CA LYS A 15 7.25 -21.22 -15.55
C LYS A 15 8.72 -21.13 -15.89
N GLU A 16 9.10 -20.02 -16.51
CA GLU A 16 10.48 -19.76 -16.84
C GLU A 16 11.31 -19.50 -15.58
N LEU A 17 12.40 -20.26 -15.44
CA LEU A 17 13.35 -20.14 -14.34
C LEU A 17 14.26 -18.93 -14.59
N ARG A 18 14.21 -17.91 -13.73
CA ARG A 18 14.96 -16.65 -13.91
C ARG A 18 16.24 -16.61 -13.07
N PHE A 19 17.18 -15.76 -13.48
CA PHE A 19 18.31 -15.38 -12.64
C PHE A 19 17.83 -14.57 -11.43
N GLY A 20 18.37 -14.89 -10.26
CA GLY A 20 18.19 -14.12 -9.03
C GLY A 20 19.37 -13.19 -8.75
N THR A 21 19.75 -13.08 -7.47
CA THR A 21 21.00 -12.41 -7.06
C THR A 21 22.24 -13.18 -7.55
N SER A 22 22.19 -14.51 -7.49
CA SER A 22 23.21 -15.43 -8.04
C SER A 22 22.54 -16.78 -8.35
N GLY A 23 22.81 -17.32 -9.54
CA GLY A 23 22.21 -18.55 -10.05
C GLY A 23 20.72 -18.44 -10.36
N ARG A 24 20.10 -19.58 -10.69
CA ARG A 24 18.68 -19.73 -11.00
C ARG A 24 17.95 -20.46 -9.90
N ARG A 25 16.75 -20.00 -9.54
CA ARG A 25 15.97 -20.53 -8.41
C ARG A 25 14.48 -20.48 -8.69
N GLY A 26 13.74 -21.44 -8.14
CA GLY A 26 12.29 -21.55 -8.30
C GLY A 26 11.69 -22.59 -7.35
N GLU A 27 10.38 -22.75 -7.38
CA GLU A 27 9.69 -23.85 -6.70
C GLU A 27 10.03 -25.16 -7.38
N VAL A 28 10.26 -26.23 -6.59
CA VAL A 28 10.62 -27.54 -7.14
C VAL A 28 9.58 -28.02 -8.15
N ALA A 29 8.31 -27.68 -7.96
CA ALA A 29 7.22 -27.95 -8.89
C ALA A 29 7.43 -27.35 -10.30
N ASP A 30 8.09 -26.19 -10.37
CA ASP A 30 8.41 -25.45 -11.60
C ASP A 30 9.77 -25.88 -12.20
N LEU A 31 10.70 -26.41 -11.40
CA LEU A 31 11.98 -26.98 -11.84
C LEU A 31 11.81 -28.37 -12.48
N THR A 32 11.01 -28.43 -13.54
CA THR A 32 10.85 -29.64 -14.36
C THR A 32 12.17 -30.01 -15.05
N GLN A 33 12.38 -31.29 -15.37
CA GLN A 33 13.56 -31.71 -16.14
C GLN A 33 13.62 -30.98 -17.49
N LEU A 34 12.48 -30.72 -18.13
CA LEU A 34 12.37 -29.87 -19.32
C LEU A 34 12.91 -28.45 -19.08
N GLU A 35 12.43 -27.76 -18.05
CA GLU A 35 12.86 -26.39 -17.75
C GLU A 35 14.35 -26.33 -17.40
N VAL A 36 14.85 -27.26 -16.57
CA VAL A 36 16.27 -27.36 -16.24
C VAL A 36 17.12 -27.64 -17.49
N THR A 37 16.67 -28.54 -18.38
CA THR A 37 17.36 -28.81 -19.64
C THR A 37 17.39 -27.57 -20.55
N ILE A 38 16.29 -26.84 -20.67
CA ILE A 38 16.23 -25.59 -21.45
C ILE A 38 17.32 -24.63 -20.97
N THR A 39 17.35 -24.35 -19.66
CA THR A 39 18.22 -23.31 -19.11
C THR A 39 19.67 -23.77 -19.01
N ALA A 40 19.94 -25.02 -18.64
CA ALA A 40 21.29 -25.57 -18.58
C ALA A 40 21.90 -25.68 -19.99
N THR A 41 21.15 -26.14 -20.98
CA THR A 41 21.65 -26.19 -22.37
C THR A 41 21.92 -24.81 -22.93
N ALA A 42 21.07 -23.81 -22.63
CA ALA A 42 21.32 -22.43 -23.03
C ALA A 42 22.61 -21.87 -22.43
N GLU A 43 22.86 -22.11 -21.14
CA GLU A 43 24.08 -21.67 -20.47
C GLU A 43 25.32 -22.38 -21.00
N LEU A 44 25.25 -23.69 -21.25
CA LEU A 44 26.35 -24.43 -21.87
C LEU A 44 26.65 -23.92 -23.30
N ARG A 45 25.62 -23.60 -24.10
CA ARG A 45 25.79 -22.98 -25.43
C ARG A 45 26.44 -21.61 -25.34
N TYR A 46 26.06 -20.81 -24.35
CA TYR A 46 26.72 -19.53 -24.07
C TYR A 46 28.21 -19.73 -23.74
N LEU A 47 28.54 -20.63 -22.80
CA LEU A 47 29.93 -20.91 -22.44
C LEU A 47 30.75 -21.46 -23.63
N LEU A 48 30.16 -22.29 -24.49
CA LEU A 48 30.79 -22.78 -25.71
C LEU A 48 31.00 -21.69 -26.77
N SER A 49 30.25 -20.58 -26.68
CA SER A 49 30.39 -19.44 -27.59
C SER A 49 31.46 -18.43 -27.14
N LEU A 50 31.88 -18.50 -25.88
CA LEU A 50 32.87 -17.58 -25.32
C LEU A 50 34.31 -17.97 -25.71
N PRO A 51 35.20 -16.98 -25.91
CA PRO A 51 36.64 -17.21 -25.96
C PRO A 51 37.18 -17.85 -24.67
N ALA A 52 38.26 -18.63 -24.78
CA ALA A 52 38.88 -19.29 -23.63
C ALA A 52 39.41 -18.30 -22.57
N ASP A 53 39.93 -17.15 -22.99
CA ASP A 53 40.41 -16.07 -22.10
C ASP A 53 39.27 -15.29 -21.43
N GLU A 54 38.04 -15.48 -21.88
CA GLU A 54 36.82 -14.98 -21.23
C GLU A 54 36.13 -16.07 -20.37
N GLY A 55 36.77 -17.24 -20.23
CA GLY A 55 36.25 -18.36 -19.43
C GLY A 55 35.36 -19.34 -20.21
N GLY A 56 35.42 -19.29 -21.54
CA GLY A 56 34.72 -20.24 -22.42
C GLY A 56 35.24 -21.68 -22.33
N ILE A 57 34.43 -22.61 -22.81
CA ILE A 57 34.68 -24.07 -22.79
C ILE A 57 34.67 -24.64 -24.22
N MET A 58 35.22 -25.83 -24.41
CA MET A 58 35.28 -26.50 -25.72
C MET A 58 34.60 -27.88 -25.71
N PRO A 59 34.06 -28.34 -26.85
CA PRO A 59 33.57 -29.71 -26.96
C PRO A 59 34.64 -30.75 -26.60
N GLY A 60 34.26 -31.74 -25.80
CA GLY A 60 35.15 -32.76 -25.25
C GLY A 60 35.76 -32.40 -23.88
N ASP A 61 35.62 -31.17 -23.40
CA ASP A 61 36.10 -30.78 -22.07
C ASP A 61 35.32 -31.52 -20.97
N PRO A 62 35.98 -31.88 -19.85
CA PRO A 62 35.29 -32.19 -18.61
C PRO A 62 34.44 -31.00 -18.16
N PHE A 63 33.20 -31.28 -17.76
CA PHE A 63 32.33 -30.29 -17.14
C PHE A 63 31.81 -30.85 -15.81
N TYR A 64 32.16 -30.17 -14.73
CA TYR A 64 31.99 -30.68 -13.39
C TYR A 64 30.63 -30.29 -12.83
N TYR A 65 30.00 -31.19 -12.07
CA TYR A 65 28.80 -30.83 -11.32
C TYR A 65 28.79 -31.47 -9.94
N ALA A 66 28.15 -30.79 -9.00
CA ALA A 66 27.93 -31.23 -7.63
C ALA A 66 26.53 -30.79 -7.16
N TYR A 67 26.09 -31.30 -6.02
CA TYR A 67 24.76 -31.03 -5.50
C TYR A 67 24.75 -30.95 -3.97
N ASP A 68 23.80 -30.18 -3.43
CA ASP A 68 23.52 -30.13 -2.00
C ASP A 68 22.72 -31.37 -1.51
N LEU A 69 22.26 -31.34 -0.26
CA LEU A 69 21.50 -32.42 0.38
C LEU A 69 19.97 -32.29 0.21
N ARG A 70 19.47 -31.46 -0.70
CA ARG A 70 18.03 -31.45 -0.99
C ARG A 70 17.67 -32.71 -1.77
N PRO A 71 16.58 -33.41 -1.42
CA PRO A 71 16.17 -34.61 -2.14
C PRO A 71 15.94 -34.37 -3.64
N SER A 72 15.38 -33.21 -4.02
CA SER A 72 15.13 -32.88 -5.44
C SER A 72 16.40 -32.65 -6.26
N SER A 73 17.57 -32.50 -5.61
CA SER A 73 18.84 -32.30 -6.31
C SER A 73 19.27 -33.57 -7.08
N ASP A 74 19.10 -34.76 -6.51
CA ASP A 74 19.51 -36.04 -7.13
C ASP A 74 18.42 -37.13 -7.17
N GLN A 75 17.28 -36.94 -6.50
CA GLN A 75 16.18 -37.92 -6.46
C GLN A 75 14.87 -37.34 -6.99
N PHE A 76 13.98 -38.23 -7.41
CA PHE A 76 12.60 -37.90 -7.71
C PHE A 76 11.78 -37.76 -6.41
N VAL A 77 11.03 -36.66 -6.27
CA VAL A 77 10.31 -36.30 -5.05
C VAL A 77 8.82 -36.17 -5.36
N ALA A 78 8.08 -37.27 -5.19
CA ALA A 78 6.63 -37.33 -5.44
C ALA A 78 5.85 -36.25 -4.67
N GLU A 79 6.28 -35.97 -3.44
CA GLU A 79 5.64 -35.03 -2.51
C GLU A 79 5.82 -33.55 -2.91
N GLN A 80 6.81 -33.23 -3.76
CA GLN A 80 7.10 -31.88 -4.25
C GLN A 80 6.57 -31.67 -5.68
N GLY A 81 5.34 -32.13 -5.92
CA GLY A 81 4.67 -32.00 -7.22
C GLY A 81 5.12 -33.01 -8.28
N GLY A 82 5.73 -34.13 -7.87
CA GLY A 82 6.23 -35.15 -8.79
C GLY A 82 7.41 -34.67 -9.63
N ARG A 83 8.38 -34.00 -9.01
CA ARG A 83 9.58 -33.40 -9.64
C ARG A 83 10.85 -33.77 -8.89
N GLY A 84 12.02 -33.43 -9.44
CA GLY A 84 13.33 -33.70 -8.85
C GLY A 84 14.35 -34.10 -9.91
N GLU A 85 15.36 -34.87 -9.50
CA GLU A 85 16.42 -35.40 -10.37
C GLU A 85 17.11 -34.31 -11.21
N ILE A 86 17.32 -33.14 -10.61
CA ILE A 86 17.93 -31.98 -11.30
C ILE A 86 19.33 -32.34 -11.81
N ALA A 87 20.08 -33.14 -11.07
CA ALA A 87 21.38 -33.68 -11.48
C ALA A 87 21.31 -34.53 -12.76
N GLN A 88 20.22 -35.29 -12.96
CA GLN A 88 20.04 -36.08 -14.19
C GLN A 88 19.86 -35.16 -15.40
N ALA A 89 19.02 -34.12 -15.27
CA ALA A 89 18.82 -33.14 -16.33
C ALA A 89 20.11 -32.39 -16.69
N ILE A 90 20.90 -31.98 -15.69
CA ILE A 90 22.19 -31.32 -15.91
C ILE A 90 23.21 -32.25 -16.55
N ALA A 91 23.37 -33.48 -16.05
CA ALA A 91 24.29 -34.45 -16.64
C ALA A 91 23.95 -34.73 -18.11
N GLN A 92 22.66 -34.85 -18.42
CA GLN A 92 22.20 -35.04 -19.80
C GLN A 92 22.43 -33.80 -20.67
N SER A 93 22.19 -32.60 -20.16
CA SER A 93 22.47 -31.34 -20.87
C SER A 93 23.96 -31.17 -21.17
N ILE A 94 24.84 -31.50 -20.22
CA ILE A 94 26.30 -31.51 -20.41
C ILE A 94 26.68 -32.48 -21.53
N HIS A 95 26.22 -33.73 -21.45
CA HIS A 95 26.47 -34.74 -22.47
C HIS A 95 25.99 -34.29 -23.86
N ASN A 96 24.77 -33.74 -23.94
CA ASN A 96 24.18 -33.28 -25.20
C ASN A 96 24.90 -32.06 -25.80
N ALA A 97 25.58 -31.25 -24.98
CA ALA A 97 26.44 -30.16 -25.43
C ALA A 97 27.79 -30.65 -25.98
N GLY A 98 28.05 -31.96 -25.98
CA GLY A 98 29.31 -32.55 -26.43
C GLY A 98 30.44 -32.47 -25.39
N LEU A 99 30.10 -32.26 -24.12
CA LEU A 99 31.03 -32.20 -22.98
C LEU A 99 31.01 -33.51 -22.20
N ILE A 100 31.99 -33.72 -21.33
CA ILE A 100 32.09 -34.92 -20.48
C ILE A 100 31.55 -34.61 -19.08
N PRO A 101 30.36 -35.11 -18.70
CA PRO A 101 29.81 -34.86 -17.36
C PRO A 101 30.62 -35.58 -16.29
N VAL A 102 31.15 -34.83 -15.33
CA VAL A 102 31.90 -35.38 -14.18
C VAL A 102 31.16 -35.08 -12.89
N ASN A 103 30.59 -36.13 -12.29
CA ASN A 103 29.92 -36.06 -11.00
C ASN A 103 30.94 -35.94 -9.87
N LEU A 104 30.89 -34.86 -9.09
CA LEU A 104 31.71 -34.67 -7.87
C LEU A 104 30.93 -34.96 -6.58
N GLY A 105 29.67 -35.35 -6.70
CA GLY A 105 28.80 -35.75 -5.60
C GLY A 105 28.38 -34.61 -4.69
N GLN A 106 28.20 -34.94 -3.42
CA GLN A 106 27.78 -34.02 -2.36
C GLN A 106 29.01 -33.32 -1.77
N ILE A 107 29.34 -32.14 -2.29
CA ILE A 107 30.44 -31.30 -1.83
C ILE A 107 30.05 -29.82 -1.76
N PRO A 108 30.76 -29.00 -0.95
CA PRO A 108 30.55 -27.55 -0.93
C PRO A 108 30.61 -26.89 -2.31
N THR A 109 29.79 -25.86 -2.52
CA THR A 109 29.88 -24.95 -3.68
C THR A 109 31.31 -24.43 -3.92
N PRO A 110 32.03 -23.87 -2.91
CA PRO A 110 33.41 -23.43 -3.11
C PRO A 110 34.38 -24.58 -3.47
N ALA A 111 34.12 -25.82 -3.03
CA ALA A 111 34.95 -26.97 -3.37
C ALA A 111 34.81 -27.36 -4.85
N LEU A 112 33.57 -27.35 -5.36
CA LEU A 112 33.29 -27.52 -6.79
C LEU A 112 34.01 -26.46 -7.61
N THR A 113 33.77 -25.18 -7.29
CA THR A 113 34.28 -24.05 -8.07
C THR A 113 35.81 -24.01 -8.03
N ALA A 114 36.43 -24.19 -6.86
CA ALA A 114 37.89 -24.19 -6.72
C ALA A 114 38.54 -25.31 -7.56
N TYR A 115 37.95 -26.51 -7.53
CA TYR A 115 38.47 -27.63 -8.31
C TYR A 115 38.30 -27.40 -9.81
N ALA A 116 37.10 -27.03 -10.27
CA ALA A 116 36.82 -26.78 -11.68
C ALA A 116 37.72 -25.67 -12.27
N MET A 117 37.88 -24.56 -11.55
CA MET A 117 38.80 -23.48 -11.93
C MET A 117 40.26 -23.94 -12.01
N SER A 118 40.71 -24.79 -11.07
CA SER A 118 42.08 -25.34 -11.10
C SER A 118 42.35 -26.22 -12.33
N GLN A 119 41.28 -26.75 -12.94
CA GLN A 119 41.34 -27.54 -14.17
C GLN A 119 41.05 -26.70 -15.43
N GLY A 120 40.77 -25.39 -15.28
CA GLY A 120 40.36 -24.53 -16.39
C GLY A 120 39.04 -24.95 -17.03
N CYS A 121 38.11 -25.51 -16.26
CA CYS A 121 36.85 -26.08 -16.74
C CYS A 121 35.64 -25.40 -16.09
N GLY A 122 34.50 -25.41 -16.79
CA GLY A 122 33.22 -24.93 -16.24
C GLY A 122 32.60 -25.91 -15.22
N SER A 123 31.64 -25.41 -14.44
CA SER A 123 30.91 -26.24 -13.49
C SER A 123 29.48 -25.80 -13.21
N ILE A 124 28.64 -26.71 -12.70
CA ILE A 124 27.29 -26.41 -12.20
C ILE A 124 27.10 -26.99 -10.79
N MET A 125 26.73 -26.14 -9.83
CA MET A 125 26.29 -26.55 -8.49
C MET A 125 24.77 -26.58 -8.42
N ILE A 126 24.18 -27.70 -8.00
CA ILE A 126 22.73 -27.83 -7.83
C ILE A 126 22.39 -27.56 -6.37
N THR A 127 21.74 -26.44 -6.12
CA THR A 127 21.36 -26.03 -4.77
C THR A 127 20.38 -24.85 -4.76
N GLY A 128 19.49 -24.87 -3.78
CA GLY A 128 18.72 -23.70 -3.38
C GLY A 128 19.48 -22.75 -2.43
N SER A 129 20.64 -23.16 -1.90
CA SER A 129 21.35 -22.49 -0.80
C SER A 129 20.38 -22.28 0.38
N HIS A 130 20.30 -21.07 0.93
CA HIS A 130 19.47 -20.68 2.07
C HIS A 130 17.93 -20.66 1.86
N ILE A 131 17.41 -20.85 0.63
CA ILE A 131 15.96 -20.68 0.36
C ILE A 131 15.10 -21.79 1.01
N PRO A 132 13.76 -21.61 1.16
CA PRO A 132 12.87 -22.63 1.72
C PRO A 132 12.95 -24.02 1.04
N PHE A 133 12.48 -25.06 1.75
CA PHE A 133 12.61 -26.47 1.34
C PHE A 133 11.86 -26.85 0.06
N ASP A 134 10.74 -26.18 -0.22
CA ASP A 134 9.90 -26.35 -1.41
C ASP A 134 10.51 -25.74 -2.69
N ARG A 135 11.70 -25.14 -2.58
CA ARG A 135 12.44 -24.52 -3.68
C ARG A 135 13.79 -25.20 -3.90
N ASN A 136 14.32 -25.09 -5.11
CA ASN A 136 15.69 -25.51 -5.43
C ASN A 136 16.23 -24.62 -6.58
N GLY A 137 17.41 -24.93 -7.09
CA GLY A 137 18.08 -24.14 -8.09
C GLY A 137 19.40 -24.74 -8.54
N TYR A 138 20.11 -23.99 -9.36
CA TYR A 138 21.49 -24.30 -9.68
C TYR A 138 22.29 -23.02 -10.00
N LYS A 139 23.62 -23.11 -9.84
CA LYS A 139 24.60 -22.04 -10.07
C LYS A 139 25.59 -22.53 -11.11
N THR A 140 25.72 -21.84 -12.23
CA THR A 140 26.67 -22.16 -13.30
C THR A 140 27.90 -21.27 -13.18
N ASN A 141 29.07 -21.87 -13.43
CA ASN A 141 30.36 -21.22 -13.43
C ASN A 141 31.02 -21.40 -14.81
N THR A 142 31.67 -20.32 -15.26
CA THR A 142 32.66 -20.35 -16.35
C THR A 142 33.93 -21.09 -15.91
N ALA A 143 34.90 -21.26 -16.82
CA ALA A 143 36.24 -21.76 -16.44
C ALA A 143 36.99 -20.83 -15.47
N HIS A 144 36.55 -19.58 -15.32
CA HIS A 144 37.15 -18.57 -14.43
C HIS A 144 36.38 -18.32 -13.12
N GLY A 145 35.22 -18.96 -12.92
CA GLY A 145 34.40 -18.80 -11.72
C GLY A 145 32.95 -18.41 -12.03
N GLU A 146 32.30 -17.73 -11.08
CA GLU A 146 30.88 -17.37 -11.17
C GLU A 146 30.53 -16.57 -12.44
N LEU A 147 29.33 -16.79 -12.97
CA LEU A 147 28.75 -15.92 -14.00
C LEU A 147 28.60 -14.48 -13.49
N ARG A 148 28.92 -13.51 -14.36
CA ARG A 148 28.79 -12.07 -14.14
C ARG A 148 27.39 -11.60 -14.54
N LYS A 149 26.99 -10.42 -14.04
CA LYS A 149 25.72 -9.80 -14.46
C LYS A 149 25.66 -9.45 -15.94
N THR A 150 26.81 -9.24 -16.58
CA THR A 150 26.92 -9.05 -18.03
C THR A 150 26.58 -10.30 -18.84
N ASP A 151 26.64 -11.49 -18.23
CA ASP A 151 26.38 -12.77 -18.89
C ASP A 151 24.87 -13.08 -18.96
N GLU A 152 24.07 -12.52 -18.04
CA GLU A 152 22.65 -12.90 -17.89
C GLU A 152 21.80 -12.58 -19.12
N ALA A 153 22.01 -11.41 -19.75
CA ALA A 153 21.27 -11.00 -20.94
C ALA A 153 21.59 -11.88 -22.16
N PRO A 154 22.87 -12.09 -22.55
CA PRO A 154 23.22 -13.05 -23.60
C PRO A 154 22.69 -14.47 -23.34
N ILE A 155 22.74 -14.95 -22.09
CA ILE A 155 22.17 -16.25 -21.71
C ILE A 155 20.66 -16.26 -21.91
N ALA A 156 19.93 -15.18 -21.59
CA ALA A 156 18.49 -15.10 -21.79
C ALA A 156 18.09 -15.23 -23.27
N GLU A 157 18.90 -14.69 -24.19
CA GLU A 157 18.71 -14.88 -25.63
C GLU A 157 18.88 -16.35 -26.04
N TRP A 158 19.88 -17.03 -25.48
CA TRP A 158 20.04 -18.48 -25.66
C TRP A 158 18.89 -19.28 -25.06
N VAL A 159 18.37 -18.89 -23.90
CA VAL A 159 17.21 -19.54 -23.26
C VAL A 159 15.98 -19.43 -24.17
N ALA A 160 15.71 -18.25 -24.72
CA ALA A 160 14.60 -18.06 -25.65
C ALA A 160 14.74 -18.97 -26.88
N THR A 161 15.96 -19.07 -27.42
CA THR A 161 16.28 -19.91 -28.58
C THR A 161 16.07 -21.40 -28.27
N VAL A 162 16.69 -21.91 -27.19
CA VAL A 162 16.60 -23.34 -26.79
C VAL A 162 15.16 -23.70 -26.41
N ARG A 163 14.45 -22.80 -25.72
CA ARG A 163 13.03 -23.00 -25.37
C ARG A 163 12.18 -23.16 -26.62
N GLN A 164 12.36 -22.29 -27.61
CA GLN A 164 11.66 -22.39 -28.89
C GLN A 164 11.98 -23.71 -29.58
N GLU A 165 13.26 -24.08 -29.69
CA GLU A 165 13.70 -25.33 -30.31
C GLU A 165 13.03 -26.55 -29.66
N LEU A 166 13.04 -26.66 -28.33
CA LEU A 166 12.45 -27.80 -27.63
C LEU A 166 10.91 -27.79 -27.67
N TYR A 167 10.27 -26.63 -27.61
CA TYR A 167 8.81 -26.51 -27.64
C TYR A 167 8.19 -26.81 -29.01
N GLU A 168 8.93 -26.54 -30.08
CA GLU A 168 8.50 -26.79 -31.47
C GLU A 168 8.75 -28.22 -31.94
N GLN A 169 9.58 -29.00 -31.23
CA GLN A 169 9.82 -30.42 -31.55
C GLN A 169 8.51 -31.22 -31.59
N PRO A 170 8.35 -32.14 -32.57
CA PRO A 170 7.25 -33.10 -32.56
C PRO A 170 7.21 -33.88 -31.24
N PHE A 171 6.04 -34.01 -30.61
CA PHE A 171 5.92 -34.64 -29.29
C PHE A 171 6.44 -36.08 -29.29
N GLY A 172 6.24 -36.84 -30.37
CA GLY A 172 6.78 -38.19 -30.51
C GLY A 172 8.31 -38.28 -30.52
N GLU A 173 9.00 -37.23 -30.98
CA GLU A 173 10.47 -37.15 -31.07
C GLU A 173 11.10 -36.49 -29.83
N SER A 174 10.32 -35.71 -29.08
CA SER A 174 10.79 -35.06 -27.86
C SER A 174 11.22 -36.10 -26.80
N PRO A 175 12.32 -35.87 -26.07
CA PRO A 175 12.72 -36.74 -24.96
C PRO A 175 11.81 -36.59 -23.74
N PHE A 176 10.92 -35.58 -23.71
CA PHE A 176 10.06 -35.27 -22.58
C PHE A 176 8.63 -35.80 -22.79
N ASP A 177 8.00 -36.24 -21.71
CA ASP A 177 6.57 -36.57 -21.64
C ASP A 177 5.70 -35.32 -21.44
N GLU A 178 4.38 -35.50 -21.35
CA GLU A 178 3.40 -34.41 -21.13
C GLU A 178 3.63 -33.65 -19.82
N THR A 179 4.35 -34.24 -18.87
CA THR A 179 4.65 -33.61 -17.59
C THR A 179 6.02 -32.92 -17.59
N GLY A 180 6.78 -32.96 -18.69
CA GLY A 180 8.12 -32.37 -18.76
C GLY A 180 9.21 -33.19 -18.07
N ILE A 181 8.98 -34.49 -17.87
CA ILE A 181 9.95 -35.47 -17.36
C ILE A 181 10.52 -36.26 -18.54
N PHE A 182 11.75 -36.77 -18.43
CA PHE A 182 12.32 -37.65 -19.46
C PHE A 182 11.50 -38.94 -19.60
N LYS A 183 11.11 -39.28 -20.84
CA LYS A 183 10.42 -40.53 -21.19
C LYS A 183 11.23 -41.79 -20.86
N THR A 184 12.54 -41.65 -20.70
CA THR A 184 13.43 -42.75 -20.28
C THR A 184 13.30 -43.05 -18.78
N GLY A 185 12.64 -42.19 -18.00
CA GLY A 185 12.57 -42.26 -16.55
C GLY A 185 13.90 -41.95 -15.86
N SER A 186 13.94 -42.24 -14.57
CA SER A 186 15.12 -42.12 -13.71
C SER A 186 16.31 -42.92 -14.23
N GLN A 187 17.49 -42.31 -14.24
CA GLN A 187 18.74 -42.95 -14.62
C GLN A 187 19.78 -42.81 -13.51
N GLU A 188 20.66 -43.82 -13.38
CA GLU A 188 21.81 -43.71 -12.47
C GLU A 188 22.76 -42.61 -12.96
N LEU A 189 23.13 -41.71 -12.04
CA LEU A 189 24.16 -40.71 -12.30
C LEU A 189 25.53 -41.38 -12.47
N PRO A 190 26.45 -40.79 -13.26
CA PRO A 190 27.87 -41.18 -13.24
C PRO A 190 28.41 -41.28 -11.80
N PRO A 191 29.28 -42.27 -11.50
CA PRO A 191 29.85 -42.42 -10.16
C PRO A 191 30.52 -41.11 -9.69
N SER A 192 30.26 -40.72 -8.44
CA SER A 192 30.86 -39.52 -7.86
C SER A 192 32.37 -39.69 -7.66
N SER A 193 33.15 -38.67 -8.01
CA SER A 193 34.59 -38.62 -7.81
C SER A 193 34.97 -37.77 -6.58
N ALA A 194 35.78 -38.32 -5.69
CA ALA A 194 36.22 -37.64 -4.45
C ALA A 194 37.39 -36.66 -4.66
N VAL A 195 37.85 -36.44 -5.89
CA VAL A 195 39.03 -35.62 -6.19
C VAL A 195 38.89 -34.17 -5.76
N ALA A 196 37.73 -33.55 -5.98
CA ALA A 196 37.48 -32.17 -5.61
C ALA A 196 37.40 -31.99 -4.09
N ARG A 197 36.76 -32.93 -3.39
CA ARG A 197 36.75 -33.00 -1.92
C ARG A 197 38.16 -33.01 -1.34
N ALA A 198 39.03 -33.89 -1.86
CA ALA A 198 40.42 -34.00 -1.40
C ALA A 198 41.23 -32.75 -1.73
N ALA A 199 41.07 -32.19 -2.94
CA ALA A 199 41.76 -30.96 -3.35
C ALA A 199 41.37 -29.76 -2.46
N TYR A 200 40.10 -29.67 -2.07
CA TYR A 200 39.60 -28.61 -1.22
C TYR A 200 40.09 -28.73 0.24
N LEU A 201 40.22 -29.95 0.79
CA LEU A 201 40.91 -30.13 2.08
C LEU A 201 42.38 -29.71 1.99
N HIS A 202 43.09 -30.20 0.97
CA HIS A 202 44.51 -29.91 0.77
C HIS A 202 44.78 -28.41 0.61
N ARG A 203 43.85 -27.67 -0.02
CA ARG A 203 43.91 -26.20 -0.16
C ARG A 203 44.13 -25.50 1.18
N TYR A 204 43.35 -25.83 2.22
CA TYR A 204 43.49 -25.16 3.53
C TYR A 204 44.54 -25.84 4.41
N GLN A 205 44.69 -27.16 4.34
CA GLN A 205 45.77 -27.86 5.07
C GLN A 205 47.14 -27.31 4.70
N ASN A 206 47.38 -27.03 3.42
CA ASN A 206 48.64 -26.43 2.98
C ASN A 206 48.77 -24.97 3.42
N PHE A 207 47.68 -24.20 3.31
CA PHE A 207 47.73 -22.79 3.68
C PHE A 207 48.03 -22.59 5.16
N PHE A 208 47.45 -23.42 6.02
CA PHE A 208 47.62 -23.40 7.47
C PHE A 208 48.65 -24.42 7.98
N ALA A 209 49.52 -24.99 7.14
CA ALA A 209 50.40 -26.12 7.50
C ALA A 209 51.33 -25.85 8.70
N GLU A 210 51.67 -24.59 8.94
CA GLU A 210 52.56 -24.15 10.04
C GLU A 210 51.78 -23.71 11.29
N GLU A 211 50.45 -23.82 11.28
CA GLU A 211 49.55 -23.41 12.36
C GLU A 211 48.70 -24.61 12.81
N MET A 212 48.44 -24.74 14.11
CA MET A 212 47.65 -25.85 14.66
C MET A 212 46.61 -25.34 15.65
N LEU A 213 45.39 -25.87 15.61
CA LEU A 213 44.30 -25.61 16.53
C LEU A 213 44.37 -26.47 17.81
N SER A 214 45.58 -26.91 18.19
CA SER A 214 45.82 -27.78 19.34
C SER A 214 45.21 -27.24 20.63
N GLY A 215 44.41 -28.06 21.32
CA GLY A 215 43.76 -27.70 22.56
C GLY A 215 42.49 -26.86 22.40
N LYS A 216 42.06 -26.57 21.16
CA LYS A 216 40.75 -25.99 20.89
C LYS A 216 39.71 -27.09 20.79
N ARG A 217 38.66 -26.98 21.60
CA ARG A 217 37.47 -27.81 21.51
C ARG A 217 36.38 -27.06 20.77
N ILE A 218 35.88 -27.62 19.68
CA ILE A 218 34.98 -26.93 18.75
C ILE A 218 33.77 -27.82 18.50
N LEU A 219 32.57 -27.28 18.71
CA LEU A 219 31.34 -27.94 18.29
C LEU A 219 31.07 -27.62 16.82
N VAL A 220 30.84 -28.64 16.01
CA VAL A 220 30.38 -28.49 14.63
C VAL A 220 28.89 -28.83 14.59
N TYR A 221 28.05 -27.81 14.43
CA TYR A 221 26.61 -27.99 14.29
C TYR A 221 26.31 -28.49 12.87
N GLN A 222 26.06 -29.79 12.71
CA GLN A 222 26.05 -30.41 11.38
C GLN A 222 24.78 -30.13 10.55
N HIS A 223 23.60 -30.11 11.20
CA HIS A 223 22.29 -30.09 10.53
C HIS A 223 22.30 -30.88 9.21
N SER A 224 21.94 -30.21 8.11
CA SER A 224 21.97 -30.73 6.74
C SER A 224 22.92 -29.91 5.84
N SER A 225 24.01 -29.36 6.37
CA SER A 225 25.03 -28.70 5.56
C SER A 225 25.79 -29.74 4.72
N VAL A 226 25.99 -29.50 3.42
CA VAL A 226 26.65 -30.50 2.54
C VAL A 226 28.09 -30.81 2.97
N GLY A 227 28.78 -29.84 3.56
CA GLY A 227 30.16 -29.95 4.07
C GLY A 227 30.24 -30.35 5.53
N ARG A 228 29.14 -30.74 6.18
CA ARG A 228 29.08 -31.04 7.64
C ARG A 228 30.12 -32.05 8.13
N ASP A 229 30.44 -33.05 7.31
CA ASP A 229 31.45 -34.07 7.64
C ASP A 229 32.85 -33.61 7.21
N LEU A 230 32.94 -32.83 6.13
CA LEU A 230 34.20 -32.28 5.61
C LEU A 230 34.81 -31.24 6.56
N LEU A 231 33.97 -30.44 7.22
CA LEU A 231 34.39 -29.43 8.18
C LEU A 231 34.97 -30.06 9.44
N VAL A 232 34.39 -31.18 9.89
CA VAL A 232 34.92 -31.99 11.00
C VAL A 232 36.32 -32.50 10.65
N GLU A 233 36.46 -33.17 9.51
CA GLU A 233 37.77 -33.69 9.05
C GLU A 233 38.81 -32.59 8.91
N MET A 234 38.43 -31.43 8.35
CA MET A 234 39.32 -30.27 8.23
C MET A 234 39.83 -29.80 9.59
N LEU A 235 38.94 -29.55 10.55
CA LEU A 235 39.30 -29.06 11.89
C LEU A 235 40.13 -30.08 12.68
N GLU A 236 39.79 -31.36 12.60
CA GLU A 236 40.58 -32.45 13.21
C GLU A 236 41.97 -32.54 12.58
N SER A 237 42.08 -32.39 11.25
CA SER A 237 43.38 -32.42 10.56
C SER A 237 44.29 -31.26 10.95
N LEU A 238 43.72 -30.16 11.44
CA LEU A 238 44.44 -29.01 11.99
C LEU A 238 44.63 -29.09 13.51
N GLY A 239 44.28 -30.20 14.15
CA GLY A 239 44.56 -30.49 15.56
C GLY A 239 43.51 -30.04 16.57
N ALA A 240 42.31 -29.64 16.13
CA ALA A 240 41.19 -29.35 17.03
C ALA A 240 40.56 -30.65 17.56
N GLU A 241 40.01 -30.59 18.78
CA GLU A 241 39.06 -31.58 19.29
C GLU A 241 37.66 -31.19 18.82
N VAL A 242 37.07 -31.99 17.92
CA VAL A 242 35.81 -31.64 17.26
C VAL A 242 34.65 -32.47 17.79
N ILE A 243 33.53 -31.81 18.10
CA ILE A 243 32.30 -32.44 18.59
C ILE A 243 31.22 -32.25 17.52
N PRO A 244 30.95 -33.25 16.67
CA PRO A 244 29.85 -33.19 15.71
C PRO A 244 28.51 -33.33 16.44
N ALA A 245 27.59 -32.39 16.24
CA ALA A 245 26.30 -32.39 16.91
C ALA A 245 25.15 -31.89 16.01
N GLY A 246 23.91 -32.26 16.36
CA GLY A 246 22.72 -31.72 15.69
C GLY A 246 22.56 -32.11 14.21
N ARG A 247 23.03 -33.30 13.81
CA ARG A 247 22.85 -33.81 12.44
C ARG A 247 21.36 -34.00 12.12
N SER A 248 20.93 -33.57 10.94
CA SER A 248 19.57 -33.75 10.43
C SER A 248 19.59 -34.51 9.11
N GLU A 249 18.69 -35.49 8.99
CA GLU A 249 18.43 -36.20 7.73
C GLU A 249 17.44 -35.44 6.84
N SER A 250 16.68 -34.50 7.41
CA SER A 250 15.85 -33.55 6.66
C SER A 250 16.62 -32.25 6.41
N PHE A 251 16.38 -31.62 5.26
CA PHE A 251 17.02 -30.35 4.92
C PHE A 251 16.57 -29.23 5.86
N VAL A 252 17.53 -28.51 6.42
CA VAL A 252 17.37 -27.37 7.32
C VAL A 252 17.83 -26.11 6.58
N PRO A 253 16.91 -25.20 6.19
CA PRO A 253 17.28 -23.94 5.57
C PRO A 253 17.90 -23.01 6.62
N ILE A 254 19.20 -22.74 6.51
CA ILE A 254 19.90 -21.76 7.34
C ILE A 254 20.13 -20.49 6.51
N ASP A 255 19.57 -19.37 6.95
CA ASP A 255 19.87 -18.04 6.42
C ASP A 255 20.73 -17.28 7.44
N THR A 256 22.03 -17.17 7.15
CA THR A 256 23.01 -16.55 8.05
C THR A 256 22.82 -15.03 8.22
N GLU A 257 21.98 -14.39 7.39
CA GLU A 257 21.61 -12.97 7.56
C GLU A 257 20.44 -12.78 8.55
N ASN A 258 19.76 -13.86 8.94
CA ASN A 258 18.56 -13.81 9.76
C ASN A 258 18.45 -15.00 10.73
N ILE A 259 19.49 -15.24 11.52
CA ILE A 259 19.48 -16.23 12.59
C ILE A 259 18.59 -15.74 13.74
N GLY A 260 17.50 -16.46 14.03
CA GLY A 260 16.53 -16.13 15.06
C GLY A 260 16.80 -16.80 16.41
N ASP A 261 15.99 -16.43 17.40
CA ASP A 261 16.09 -16.99 18.76
C ASP A 261 15.84 -18.49 18.81
N ALA A 262 15.00 -19.02 17.92
CA ALA A 262 14.70 -20.45 17.86
C ALA A 262 15.92 -21.26 17.42
N GLU A 263 16.61 -20.82 16.37
CA GLU A 263 17.85 -21.45 15.91
C GLU A 263 18.97 -21.32 16.96
N LEU A 264 19.11 -20.15 17.59
CA LEU A 264 20.08 -19.95 18.67
C LEU A 264 19.80 -20.84 19.88
N ALA A 265 18.53 -21.06 20.24
CA ALA A 265 18.17 -21.95 21.34
C ALA A 265 18.54 -23.41 21.07
N ILE A 266 18.41 -23.88 19.81
CA ILE A 266 18.86 -25.22 19.41
C ILE A 266 20.38 -25.31 19.56
N ILE A 267 21.12 -24.33 19.04
CA ILE A 267 22.58 -24.31 19.11
C ILE A 267 23.06 -24.20 20.57
N GLN A 268 22.37 -23.41 21.40
CA GLN A 268 22.63 -23.29 22.84
C GLN A 268 22.52 -24.64 23.54
N ALA A 269 21.43 -25.39 23.30
CA ALA A 269 21.21 -26.69 23.92
C ALA A 269 22.31 -27.71 23.53
N LEU A 270 22.72 -27.72 22.25
CA LEU A 270 23.82 -28.56 21.77
C LEU A 270 25.15 -28.17 22.43
N ALA A 271 25.41 -26.87 22.58
CA ALA A 271 26.62 -26.36 23.24
C ALA A 271 26.67 -26.72 24.73
N GLU A 272 25.53 -26.67 25.43
CA GLU A 272 25.40 -27.09 26.83
C GLU A 272 25.65 -28.59 27.01
N GLU A 273 25.05 -29.43 26.16
CA GLU A 273 25.24 -30.88 26.18
C GLU A 273 26.71 -31.24 25.94
N ALA A 274 27.31 -30.69 24.89
CA ALA A 274 28.72 -30.90 24.58
C ALA A 274 29.65 -30.38 25.68
N THR A 275 29.32 -29.25 26.30
CA THR A 275 30.09 -28.71 27.43
C THR A 275 30.00 -29.62 28.66
N ALA A 276 28.83 -30.22 28.91
CA ALA A 276 28.64 -31.15 30.02
C ALA A 276 29.40 -32.47 29.82
N GLU A 277 29.44 -32.99 28.59
CA GLU A 277 30.08 -34.27 28.27
C GLU A 277 31.59 -34.14 28.08
N HIS A 278 32.03 -33.12 27.35
CA HIS A 278 33.44 -32.98 26.93
C HIS A 278 34.18 -31.88 27.70
N GLY A 279 33.47 -30.93 28.31
CA GLY A 279 34.03 -29.75 28.97
C GLY A 279 33.97 -28.49 28.10
N ALA A 280 34.48 -27.36 28.60
CA ALA A 280 34.34 -26.05 27.98
C ALA A 280 34.67 -26.02 26.48
N LEU A 281 33.76 -25.45 25.68
CA LEU A 281 33.92 -25.20 24.25
C LEU A 281 34.63 -23.87 24.00
N GLY A 282 35.47 -23.83 22.97
CA GLY A 282 36.10 -22.60 22.49
C GLY A 282 35.27 -21.87 21.43
N ALA A 283 34.48 -22.61 20.65
CA ALA A 283 33.62 -22.07 19.59
C ALA A 283 32.54 -23.08 19.19
N VAL A 284 31.47 -22.57 18.58
CA VAL A 284 30.53 -23.35 17.77
C VAL A 284 30.62 -22.86 16.33
N VAL A 285 30.74 -23.78 15.37
CA VAL A 285 30.84 -23.45 13.95
C VAL A 285 29.90 -24.30 13.10
N SER A 286 29.46 -23.76 11.98
CA SER A 286 28.75 -24.46 10.91
C SER A 286 28.88 -23.69 9.59
N ALA A 287 28.17 -24.14 8.57
CA ALA A 287 27.93 -23.44 7.32
C ALA A 287 26.48 -23.64 6.86
N ASP A 288 26.00 -22.85 5.91
CA ASP A 288 24.66 -23.03 5.33
C ASP A 288 24.55 -24.31 4.47
N GLY A 289 23.42 -24.47 3.77
CA GLY A 289 23.09 -25.71 3.06
C GLY A 289 24.15 -26.15 2.04
N ASP A 290 24.70 -25.21 1.26
CA ASP A 290 25.70 -25.47 0.22
C ASP A 290 27.13 -25.05 0.60
N CYS A 291 27.33 -24.67 1.86
CA CYS A 291 28.61 -24.28 2.45
C CYS A 291 29.30 -23.10 1.77
N ASP A 292 28.54 -22.14 1.24
CA ASP A 292 29.09 -20.89 0.74
C ASP A 292 29.09 -19.79 1.83
N ARG A 293 28.38 -19.99 2.94
CA ARG A 293 28.32 -19.07 4.09
C ARG A 293 28.70 -19.73 5.40
N PRO A 294 29.56 -19.11 6.22
CA PRO A 294 29.90 -19.59 7.55
C PRO A 294 28.83 -19.22 8.59
N LEU A 295 28.73 -20.03 9.63
CA LEU A 295 28.03 -19.74 10.87
C LEU A 295 29.04 -19.87 12.02
N ILE A 296 29.31 -18.79 12.76
CA ILE A 296 30.33 -18.78 13.80
C ILE A 296 29.73 -18.19 15.08
N LEU A 297 29.89 -18.91 16.20
CA LEU A 297 29.45 -18.47 17.51
C LEU A 297 30.56 -18.61 18.55
N GLY A 298 30.67 -17.60 19.40
CA GLY A 298 31.49 -17.62 20.62
C GLY A 298 30.67 -18.02 21.83
N LEU A 299 31.34 -18.24 22.97
CA LEU A 299 30.70 -18.57 24.24
C LEU A 299 30.98 -17.44 25.24
N ASP A 300 29.94 -16.74 25.67
CA ASP A 300 30.00 -15.69 26.70
C ASP A 300 29.32 -16.22 27.98
N GLY A 301 30.11 -16.52 29.00
CA GLY A 301 29.59 -17.11 30.25
C GLY A 301 28.82 -18.44 30.04
N GLY A 302 29.09 -19.16 28.96
CA GLY A 302 28.37 -20.40 28.57
C GLY A 302 27.18 -20.17 27.63
N ARG A 303 26.79 -18.92 27.36
CA ARG A 303 25.77 -18.58 26.37
C ARG A 303 26.39 -18.41 24.98
N VAL A 304 25.79 -18.98 23.95
CA VAL A 304 26.24 -18.80 22.57
C VAL A 304 25.96 -17.37 22.11
N ARG A 305 26.95 -16.77 21.45
CA ARG A 305 26.85 -15.45 20.81
C ARG A 305 27.19 -15.60 19.34
N PHE A 306 26.20 -15.39 18.48
CA PHE A 306 26.39 -15.40 17.03
C PHE A 306 27.10 -14.12 16.56
N PHE A 307 28.00 -14.28 15.60
CA PHE A 307 28.68 -13.16 14.95
C PHE A 307 28.22 -13.05 13.49
N GLY A 308 27.67 -11.89 13.13
CA GLY A 308 27.23 -11.58 11.78
C GLY A 308 28.37 -11.72 10.77
N GLY A 309 28.04 -12.17 9.56
CA GLY A 309 29.01 -12.45 8.51
C GLY A 309 29.79 -11.22 8.03
N ASP A 310 29.18 -10.04 8.14
CA ASP A 310 29.82 -8.75 7.92
C ASP A 310 31.00 -8.49 8.87
N LEU A 311 30.85 -8.82 10.15
CA LEU A 311 31.92 -8.73 11.16
C LEU A 311 32.94 -9.86 11.00
N VAL A 312 32.49 -11.08 10.69
CA VAL A 312 33.38 -12.22 10.43
C VAL A 312 34.37 -11.86 9.31
N GLY A 313 33.89 -11.30 8.20
CA GLY A 313 34.76 -10.90 7.10
C GLY A 313 35.81 -9.84 7.48
N MET A 314 35.51 -8.94 8.43
CA MET A 314 36.51 -7.98 8.93
C MET A 314 37.67 -8.67 9.63
N ILE A 315 37.37 -9.62 10.53
CA ILE A 315 38.41 -10.40 11.24
C ILE A 315 39.26 -11.19 10.24
N VAL A 316 38.61 -11.81 9.24
CA VAL A 316 39.30 -12.59 8.21
C VAL A 316 40.21 -11.70 7.37
N ALA A 317 39.73 -10.54 6.93
CA ALA A 317 40.52 -9.60 6.13
C ALA A 317 41.70 -9.01 6.93
N GLN A 318 41.53 -8.73 8.22
CA GLN A 318 42.63 -8.32 9.11
C GLN A 318 43.65 -9.45 9.28
N PHE A 319 43.18 -10.67 9.56
CA PHE A 319 44.04 -11.85 9.73
C PHE A 319 44.86 -12.19 8.47
N LEU A 320 44.27 -11.97 7.29
CA LEU A 320 44.91 -12.15 5.98
C LEU A 320 45.74 -10.93 5.53
N GLU A 321 45.77 -9.84 6.31
CA GLU A 321 46.46 -8.59 5.99
C GLU A 321 46.05 -8.01 4.62
N ALA A 322 44.73 -7.95 4.39
CA ALA A 322 44.14 -7.51 3.12
C ALA A 322 44.63 -6.12 2.69
N GLY A 323 44.96 -6.00 1.40
CA GLY A 323 45.41 -4.76 0.77
C GLY A 323 44.29 -3.97 0.11
N ALA A 324 43.18 -4.64 -0.23
CA ALA A 324 41.94 -4.04 -0.69
C ALA A 324 40.74 -4.92 -0.31
N VAL A 325 39.63 -4.28 0.01
CA VAL A 325 38.43 -4.91 0.56
C VAL A 325 37.20 -4.43 -0.21
N VAL A 326 36.37 -5.36 -0.67
CA VAL A 326 35.15 -5.07 -1.42
C VAL A 326 33.96 -5.69 -0.71
N VAL A 327 33.01 -4.88 -0.27
CA VAL A 327 31.80 -5.37 0.40
C VAL A 327 30.53 -4.72 -0.17
N PRO A 328 29.36 -5.38 -0.10
CA PRO A 328 28.10 -4.73 -0.39
C PRO A 328 27.78 -3.60 0.58
N ILE A 329 26.91 -2.71 0.13
CA ILE A 329 26.39 -1.60 0.95
C ILE A 329 25.64 -2.06 2.20
N SER A 330 25.13 -3.30 2.24
CA SER A 330 24.42 -3.86 3.40
C SER A 330 25.33 -4.25 4.56
N CYS A 331 26.64 -4.43 4.36
CA CYS A 331 27.54 -4.79 5.44
C CYS A 331 27.58 -3.72 6.53
N ASN A 332 27.71 -4.16 7.79
CA ASN A 332 27.88 -3.33 8.98
C ASN A 332 28.87 -2.17 8.73
N ASP A 333 28.53 -0.97 9.19
CA ASP A 333 29.36 0.21 9.01
C ASP A 333 30.55 0.30 9.99
N ALA A 334 30.79 -0.74 10.81
CA ALA A 334 32.06 -0.96 11.49
C ALA A 334 33.25 -0.94 10.51
N ILE A 335 33.06 -1.43 9.29
CA ILE A 335 34.11 -1.42 8.26
C ILE A 335 34.50 0.00 7.83
N ASP A 336 33.57 0.96 7.91
CA ASP A 336 33.83 2.37 7.60
C ASP A 336 34.55 3.09 8.75
N ARG A 337 34.60 2.48 9.94
CA ARG A 337 35.13 3.07 11.19
C ARG A 337 36.41 2.38 11.69
N GLY A 338 36.65 1.12 11.32
CA GLY A 338 37.73 0.28 11.82
C GLY A 338 39.03 0.35 11.01
N GLU A 339 39.95 -0.57 11.28
CA GLU A 339 41.30 -0.63 10.68
C GLU A 339 41.29 -0.81 9.16
N LEU A 340 40.23 -1.40 8.61
CA LEU A 340 40.09 -1.68 7.18
C LEU A 340 39.55 -0.50 6.37
N ARG A 341 39.17 0.62 7.01
CA ARG A 341 38.58 1.80 6.35
C ARG A 341 39.40 2.28 5.16
N ASP A 342 40.73 2.35 5.31
CA ASP A 342 41.62 2.83 4.25
C ASP A 342 41.89 1.80 3.15
N LYS A 343 41.40 0.57 3.33
CA LYS A 343 41.46 -0.54 2.37
C LYS A 343 40.12 -0.78 1.69
N LEU A 344 39.05 -0.15 2.17
CA LEU A 344 37.71 -0.30 1.64
C LEU A 344 37.61 0.36 0.27
N GLU A 345 37.36 -0.45 -0.75
CA GLU A 345 37.00 0.00 -2.08
C GLU A 345 35.50 0.39 -2.10
N PRO A 346 35.01 1.10 -3.14
CA PRO A 346 33.61 1.52 -3.20
C PRO A 346 32.63 0.37 -2.94
N LYS A 347 31.70 0.57 -2.00
CA LYS A 347 30.72 -0.45 -1.66
C LYS A 347 29.86 -0.80 -2.87
N THR A 348 29.52 -2.07 -2.99
CA THR A 348 28.83 -2.64 -4.15
C THR A 348 27.35 -2.88 -3.87
N LYS A 349 26.59 -3.27 -4.91
CA LYS A 349 25.25 -3.84 -4.73
C LYS A 349 25.36 -5.21 -4.04
N ILE A 350 24.27 -5.66 -3.41
CA ILE A 350 24.23 -6.98 -2.77
C ILE A 350 24.22 -8.07 -3.86
N GLY A 351 25.13 -9.04 -3.73
CA GLY A 351 25.31 -10.17 -4.62
C GLY A 351 26.77 -10.40 -4.98
N SER A 352 27.23 -11.65 -4.90
CA SER A 352 28.58 -12.07 -5.27
C SER A 352 29.06 -11.55 -6.63
N PRO A 353 28.24 -11.48 -7.72
CA PRO A 353 28.72 -10.93 -9.00
C PRO A 353 29.17 -9.47 -8.92
N PHE A 354 28.53 -8.66 -8.06
CA PHE A 354 28.91 -7.26 -7.88
C PHE A 354 30.17 -7.11 -7.04
N VAL A 355 30.32 -7.95 -6.00
CA VAL A 355 31.54 -8.01 -5.19
C VAL A 355 32.73 -8.44 -6.05
N ILE A 356 32.56 -9.47 -6.90
CA ILE A 356 33.58 -9.93 -7.84
C ILE A 356 33.96 -8.82 -8.82
N ALA A 357 33.00 -8.09 -9.39
CA ALA A 357 33.28 -6.95 -10.27
C ALA A 357 34.06 -5.82 -9.56
N GLY A 358 33.76 -5.57 -8.27
CA GLY A 358 34.55 -4.63 -7.47
C GLY A 358 35.97 -5.12 -7.20
N MET A 359 36.16 -6.43 -6.95
CA MET A 359 37.50 -7.03 -6.79
C MET A 359 38.30 -6.98 -8.09
N ASP A 360 37.64 -7.19 -9.24
CA ASP A 360 38.23 -7.05 -10.56
C ASP A 360 38.73 -5.61 -10.79
N THR A 361 37.91 -4.61 -10.44
CA THR A 361 38.29 -3.19 -10.51
C THR A 361 39.51 -2.87 -9.64
N ALA A 362 39.54 -3.40 -8.41
CA ALA A 362 40.67 -3.23 -7.50
C ALA A 362 41.95 -3.84 -8.09
N ARG A 363 41.84 -5.03 -8.67
CA ARG A 363 42.95 -5.75 -9.33
C ARG A 363 43.47 -4.99 -10.55
N GLU A 364 42.58 -4.50 -11.40
CA GLU A 364 42.93 -3.65 -12.55
C GLU A 364 43.62 -2.35 -12.13
N SER A 365 43.30 -1.84 -10.94
CA SER A 365 43.96 -0.69 -10.32
C SER A 365 45.30 -1.01 -9.67
N GLY A 366 45.81 -2.25 -9.83
CA GLY A 366 47.11 -2.69 -9.31
C GLY A 366 47.11 -2.99 -7.80
N LYS A 367 45.95 -3.20 -7.18
CA LYS A 367 45.86 -3.64 -5.78
C LYS A 367 46.27 -5.11 -5.66
N GLU A 368 46.73 -5.49 -4.48
CA GLU A 368 47.11 -6.86 -4.11
C GLU A 368 46.42 -7.24 -2.79
N ARG A 369 46.40 -8.54 -2.46
CA ARG A 369 45.71 -9.09 -1.27
C ARG A 369 44.26 -8.62 -1.22
N ILE A 370 43.57 -8.84 -2.34
CA ILE A 370 42.19 -8.39 -2.57
C ILE A 370 41.24 -9.46 -2.05
N CYS A 371 40.28 -9.04 -1.24
CA CYS A 371 39.19 -9.89 -0.79
C CYS A 371 37.86 -9.13 -0.81
N GLY A 372 36.78 -9.88 -0.72
CA GLY A 372 35.46 -9.34 -0.51
C GLY A 372 34.57 -10.31 0.25
N TRP A 373 33.49 -9.81 0.82
CA TRP A 373 32.50 -10.64 1.52
C TRP A 373 31.16 -9.93 1.56
N GLU A 374 30.13 -10.68 1.89
CA GLU A 374 28.77 -10.16 2.10
C GLU A 374 28.36 -10.29 3.58
N ALA A 375 27.26 -9.65 3.97
CA ALA A 375 26.72 -9.73 5.33
C ALA A 375 26.33 -11.17 5.75
N ASN A 376 26.07 -12.04 4.76
CA ASN A 376 25.87 -13.48 4.97
C ASN A 376 27.15 -14.24 5.36
N GLY A 377 28.31 -13.60 5.32
CA GLY A 377 29.61 -14.14 5.76
C GLY A 377 30.38 -14.87 4.69
N GLY A 378 29.80 -15.14 3.53
CA GLY A 378 30.50 -15.76 2.41
C GLY A 378 31.68 -14.89 1.98
N PHE A 379 32.89 -15.44 2.08
CA PHE A 379 34.14 -14.72 1.85
C PHE A 379 34.76 -15.11 0.50
N LEU A 380 35.32 -14.15 -0.23
CA LEU A 380 35.88 -14.32 -1.56
C LEU A 380 37.32 -13.79 -1.58
N THR A 381 38.22 -14.52 -2.22
CA THR A 381 39.59 -14.04 -2.47
C THR A 381 39.76 -13.67 -3.94
N GLY A 382 39.94 -12.37 -4.22
CA GLY A 382 40.13 -11.83 -5.57
C GLY A 382 41.59 -11.90 -6.06
N SER A 383 42.53 -12.11 -5.14
CA SER A 383 43.93 -12.39 -5.44
C SER A 383 44.46 -13.50 -4.54
N ASP A 384 45.69 -13.91 -4.80
CA ASP A 384 46.38 -14.82 -3.89
C ASP A 384 46.73 -14.15 -2.57
N PHE A 385 46.80 -14.96 -1.52
CA PHE A 385 47.30 -14.57 -0.20
C PHE A 385 48.51 -15.44 0.15
N ILE A 386 49.50 -14.83 0.81
CA ILE A 386 50.67 -15.55 1.32
C ILE A 386 50.71 -15.37 2.83
N ARG A 387 50.77 -16.48 3.56
CA ARG A 387 50.85 -16.50 5.02
C ARG A 387 51.86 -17.55 5.46
N VAL A 388 52.83 -17.13 6.27
CA VAL A 388 53.93 -18.00 6.76
C VAL A 388 54.60 -18.79 5.62
N GLY A 389 54.75 -18.16 4.45
CA GLY A 389 55.34 -18.78 3.25
C GLY A 389 54.40 -19.66 2.41
N ASN A 390 53.19 -19.96 2.87
CA ASN A 390 52.20 -20.76 2.16
C ASN A 390 51.24 -19.87 1.36
N ARG A 391 50.88 -20.32 0.15
CA ARG A 391 50.01 -19.59 -0.78
C ARG A 391 48.59 -20.14 -0.74
N LEU A 392 47.61 -19.27 -0.55
CA LEU A 392 46.20 -19.52 -0.85
C LEU A 392 45.87 -18.87 -2.19
N SER A 393 45.55 -19.67 -3.21
CA SER A 393 45.20 -19.12 -4.52
C SER A 393 43.87 -18.36 -4.47
N ALA A 394 43.66 -17.39 -5.36
CA ALA A 394 42.38 -16.71 -5.51
C ALA A 394 41.21 -17.70 -5.72
N LEU A 395 40.06 -17.40 -5.12
CA LEU A 395 38.80 -18.11 -5.26
C LEU A 395 37.68 -17.05 -5.25
N PRO A 396 37.32 -16.49 -6.42
CA PRO A 396 36.31 -15.45 -6.56
C PRO A 396 34.89 -16.05 -6.54
N THR A 397 34.60 -16.83 -5.50
CA THR A 397 33.26 -17.33 -5.13
C THR A 397 33.20 -17.34 -3.61
N ARG A 398 32.00 -17.28 -3.04
CA ARG A 398 31.83 -17.35 -1.59
C ARG A 398 32.32 -18.68 -1.03
N ASP A 399 32.99 -18.59 0.12
CA ASP A 399 33.56 -19.70 0.88
C ASP A 399 33.22 -19.60 2.38
N ALA A 400 32.90 -20.74 2.99
CA ALA A 400 32.66 -20.86 4.42
C ALA A 400 33.88 -21.39 5.20
N PHE A 401 34.79 -22.16 4.57
CA PHE A 401 35.89 -22.79 5.31
C PHE A 401 36.97 -21.77 5.67
N LEU A 402 37.39 -20.92 4.72
CA LEU A 402 38.36 -19.86 5.00
C LEU A 402 37.94 -18.97 6.17
N PRO A 403 36.71 -18.41 6.23
CA PRO A 403 36.34 -17.54 7.33
C PRO A 403 36.29 -18.26 8.68
N ILE A 404 35.81 -19.50 8.74
CA ILE A 404 35.82 -20.31 9.97
C ILE A 404 37.26 -20.50 10.47
N LEU A 405 38.15 -20.98 9.60
CA LEU A 405 39.53 -21.27 9.97
C LEU A 405 40.29 -20.00 10.35
N ALA A 406 40.16 -18.93 9.57
CA ALA A 406 40.83 -17.66 9.83
C ALA A 406 40.41 -17.02 11.16
N VAL A 407 39.12 -17.06 11.52
CA VAL A 407 38.65 -16.56 12.83
C VAL A 407 39.22 -17.39 13.98
N LEU A 408 39.21 -18.72 13.86
CA LEU A 408 39.77 -19.61 14.90
C LEU A 408 41.28 -19.38 15.09
N PHE A 409 42.04 -19.27 13.99
CA PHE A 409 43.46 -18.99 14.04
C PHE A 409 43.78 -17.57 14.49
N ALA A 410 42.97 -16.57 14.14
CA ALA A 410 43.10 -15.20 14.65
C ALA A 410 42.95 -15.18 16.18
N ALA A 411 41.89 -15.79 16.71
CA ALA A 411 41.66 -15.90 18.14
C ALA A 411 42.81 -16.64 18.84
N GLN A 412 43.29 -17.73 18.26
CA GLN A 412 44.41 -18.49 18.83
C GLN A 412 45.73 -17.72 18.82
N THR A 413 46.08 -17.08 17.70
CA THR A 413 47.33 -16.32 17.54
C THR A 413 47.38 -15.14 18.51
N GLN A 414 46.22 -14.52 18.77
CA GLN A 414 46.10 -13.41 19.71
C GLN A 414 45.84 -13.85 21.15
N ASN A 415 45.74 -15.16 21.41
CA ASN A 415 45.39 -15.75 22.70
C ASN A 415 44.11 -15.15 23.31
N LYS A 416 43.06 -15.05 22.50
CA LYS A 416 41.73 -14.53 22.86
C LYS A 416 40.65 -15.60 22.66
N THR A 417 39.56 -15.43 23.38
CA THR A 417 38.27 -16.04 23.02
C THR A 417 37.71 -15.37 21.76
N LEU A 418 36.75 -16.02 21.10
CA LEU A 418 36.06 -15.37 19.98
C LEU A 418 35.33 -14.11 20.44
N VAL A 419 34.70 -14.12 21.63
CA VAL A 419 34.00 -12.96 22.18
C VAL A 419 34.95 -11.76 22.31
N GLU A 420 36.09 -11.94 22.96
CA GLU A 420 37.11 -10.89 23.09
C GLU A 420 37.64 -10.41 21.75
N LEU A 421 37.79 -11.31 20.77
CA LEU A 421 38.27 -10.94 19.42
C LEU A 421 37.26 -10.03 18.70
N PHE A 422 35.96 -10.35 18.77
CA PHE A 422 34.92 -9.55 18.12
C PHE A 422 34.60 -8.26 18.87
N ASP A 423 34.76 -8.22 20.20
CA ASP A 423 34.53 -7.02 21.02
C ASP A 423 35.58 -5.92 20.79
N GLU A 424 36.66 -6.21 20.06
CA GLU A 424 37.63 -5.19 19.62
C GLU A 424 37.21 -4.46 18.34
N LEU A 425 36.23 -4.98 17.60
CA LEU A 425 35.67 -4.27 16.45
C LEU A 425 34.89 -3.04 16.91
N PRO A 426 34.73 -2.02 16.04
CA PRO A 426 33.86 -0.89 16.36
C PRO A 426 32.47 -1.36 16.80
N ASN A 427 31.96 -0.80 17.90
CA ASN A 427 30.66 -1.14 18.48
C ASN A 427 29.50 -0.73 17.56
N ARG A 428 29.24 -1.56 16.55
CA ARG A 428 28.20 -1.37 15.56
C ARG A 428 27.47 -2.68 15.35
N TYR A 429 26.16 -2.67 15.47
CA TYR A 429 25.32 -3.85 15.54
C TYR A 429 24.31 -3.83 14.38
N SER A 430 24.21 -4.95 13.67
CA SER A 430 23.31 -5.10 12.52
C SER A 430 22.07 -5.92 12.90
N LYS A 431 20.91 -5.59 12.33
CA LYS A 431 19.73 -6.46 12.34
C LYS A 431 19.01 -6.37 11.00
N ALA A 432 18.60 -7.51 10.46
CA ALA A 432 17.73 -7.58 9.29
C ALA A 432 16.31 -7.99 9.71
N ALA A 433 15.31 -7.44 9.03
CA ALA A 433 13.93 -7.90 9.12
C ALA A 433 13.26 -7.81 7.74
N LEU A 434 12.17 -8.54 7.54
CA LEU A 434 11.45 -8.55 6.26
C LEU A 434 9.94 -8.74 6.43
N LEU A 435 9.19 -8.22 5.45
CA LEU A 435 7.77 -8.52 5.27
C LEU A 435 7.59 -9.61 4.21
N ARG A 436 6.74 -10.60 4.51
CA ARG A 436 6.37 -11.68 3.58
C ARG A 436 4.91 -12.17 3.79
N PRO A 437 4.15 -12.43 2.72
CA PRO A 437 4.46 -12.08 1.34
C PRO A 437 4.33 -10.56 1.12
N PHE A 438 5.21 -9.98 0.31
CA PHE A 438 5.12 -8.58 -0.11
C PHE A 438 5.33 -8.48 -1.63
N PRO A 439 4.36 -7.94 -2.40
CA PRO A 439 4.47 -7.92 -3.86
C PRO A 439 5.72 -7.17 -4.35
N ARG A 440 6.42 -7.77 -5.31
CA ARG A 440 7.64 -7.19 -5.89
C ARG A 440 7.37 -5.85 -6.58
N GLU A 441 6.28 -5.75 -7.33
CA GLU A 441 5.89 -4.51 -8.01
C GLU A 441 5.69 -3.36 -7.01
N THR A 442 4.97 -3.59 -5.92
CA THR A 442 4.80 -2.62 -4.84
C THR A 442 6.13 -2.24 -4.19
N SER A 443 7.03 -3.22 -4.00
CA SER A 443 8.37 -2.95 -3.46
C SER A 443 9.22 -2.08 -4.38
N GLU A 444 9.16 -2.34 -5.69
CA GLU A 444 9.85 -1.55 -6.72
C GLU A 444 9.27 -0.14 -6.82
N GLN A 445 7.95 0.03 -6.67
CA GLN A 445 7.29 1.33 -6.60
C GLN A 445 7.71 2.13 -5.36
N ILE A 446 7.82 1.49 -4.18
CA ILE A 446 8.32 2.15 -2.96
C ILE A 446 9.75 2.68 -3.17
N VAL A 447 10.66 1.83 -3.68
CA VAL A 447 12.04 2.25 -3.94
C VAL A 447 12.10 3.36 -4.98
N ALA A 448 11.33 3.26 -6.06
CA ALA A 448 11.26 4.30 -7.09
C ALA A 448 10.74 5.63 -6.52
N HIS A 449 9.73 5.58 -5.66
CA HIS A 449 9.21 6.76 -4.96
C HIS A 449 10.27 7.38 -4.04
N LEU A 450 11.05 6.55 -3.35
CA LEU A 450 12.12 6.98 -2.45
C LEU A 450 13.49 7.15 -3.14
N THR A 451 13.53 7.31 -4.46
CA THR A 451 14.75 7.56 -5.23
C THR A 451 14.58 8.83 -6.08
N PRO A 452 15.57 9.75 -6.12
CA PRO A 452 15.50 10.94 -6.95
C PRO A 452 15.34 10.60 -8.43
N GLY A 453 14.55 11.39 -9.16
CA GLY A 453 14.23 11.14 -10.56
C GLY A 453 13.83 12.41 -11.30
N SER A 454 13.28 12.28 -12.50
CA SER A 454 12.83 13.42 -13.32
C SER A 454 11.70 14.24 -12.67
N LEU A 455 10.92 13.61 -11.78
CA LEU A 455 9.74 14.20 -11.14
C LEU A 455 9.96 14.55 -9.65
N ARG A 456 11.05 14.09 -9.04
CA ARG A 456 11.29 14.23 -7.59
C ARG A 456 12.73 14.56 -7.30
N THR A 457 12.96 15.51 -6.38
CA THR A 457 14.30 15.86 -5.91
C THR A 457 14.70 15.02 -4.70
N GLU A 458 15.99 14.96 -4.39
CA GLU A 458 16.47 14.35 -3.14
C GLU A 458 15.89 15.02 -1.88
N ALA A 459 15.54 16.32 -1.96
CA ALA A 459 14.87 17.02 -0.87
C ALA A 459 13.44 16.52 -0.62
N ASP A 460 12.73 16.09 -1.68
CA ASP A 460 11.39 15.52 -1.54
C ASP A 460 11.46 14.11 -0.93
N VAL A 461 12.39 13.28 -1.40
CA VAL A 461 12.66 11.95 -0.80
C VAL A 461 12.97 12.07 0.68
N ARG A 462 13.85 13.00 1.05
CA ARG A 462 14.22 13.27 2.43
C ARG A 462 13.03 13.66 3.29
N ARG A 463 12.12 14.50 2.77
CA ARG A 463 10.89 14.90 3.46
C ARG A 463 10.01 13.70 3.75
N ASP A 464 9.79 12.80 2.78
CA ASP A 464 8.97 11.61 2.99
C ASP A 464 9.59 10.65 4.00
N LEU A 465 10.90 10.43 3.91
CA LEU A 465 11.63 9.62 4.88
C LEU A 465 11.47 10.16 6.29
N GLU A 466 11.54 11.47 6.48
CA GLU A 466 11.38 12.13 7.78
C GLU A 466 9.92 12.14 8.30
N THR A 467 8.92 11.89 7.43
CA THR A 467 7.53 11.65 7.88
C THR A 467 7.35 10.26 8.49
N VAL A 468 8.18 9.29 8.09
CA VAL A 468 8.13 7.90 8.58
C VAL A 468 9.15 7.64 9.69
N PHE A 469 10.36 8.15 9.55
CA PHE A 469 11.44 8.03 10.53
C PHE A 469 11.51 9.31 11.37
N THR A 470 10.64 9.40 12.37
CA THR A 470 10.46 10.60 13.18
C THR A 470 11.30 10.59 14.47
N PRO A 471 11.53 11.76 15.09
CA PRO A 471 12.11 11.83 16.44
C PRO A 471 11.31 11.07 17.51
N ALA A 472 9.99 10.93 17.33
CA ALA A 472 9.14 10.14 18.23
C ALA A 472 9.47 8.64 18.20
N GLN A 473 10.03 8.15 17.08
CA GLN A 473 10.53 6.78 16.92
C GLN A 473 12.03 6.65 17.23
N GLY A 474 12.63 7.73 17.77
CA GLY A 474 14.04 7.78 18.17
C GLY A 474 15.02 8.09 17.03
N PHE A 475 14.55 8.43 15.83
CA PHE A 475 15.44 8.77 14.71
C PHE A 475 15.88 10.25 14.76
N GLY A 476 17.15 10.49 14.44
CA GLY A 476 17.63 11.83 14.11
C GLY A 476 17.15 12.30 12.74
N SER A 477 17.57 13.49 12.32
CA SER A 477 17.35 13.93 10.93
C SER A 477 18.15 13.04 9.98
N VAL A 478 17.69 12.89 8.73
CA VAL A 478 18.50 12.21 7.72
C VAL A 478 19.83 12.98 7.57
N GLU A 479 20.95 12.32 7.37
CA GLU A 479 22.26 12.94 7.14
C GLU A 479 22.73 12.66 5.72
N LYS A 480 22.62 11.40 5.31
CA LYS A 480 23.04 10.93 4.00
C LYS A 480 22.04 9.91 3.45
N LEU A 481 21.87 9.92 2.14
CA LEU A 481 21.13 8.91 1.38
C LEU A 481 22.08 8.21 0.42
N ASP A 482 21.90 6.91 0.25
CA ASP A 482 22.66 6.10 -0.68
C ASP A 482 21.73 5.14 -1.43
N TYR A 483 21.72 5.28 -2.76
CA TYR A 483 20.83 4.58 -3.67
C TYR A 483 21.53 3.44 -4.42
N THR A 484 22.71 3.01 -3.96
CA THR A 484 23.51 1.97 -4.63
C THR A 484 22.68 0.70 -4.85
N ASP A 485 21.90 0.26 -3.86
CA ASP A 485 21.02 -0.91 -3.96
C ASP A 485 19.81 -0.78 -3.02
N GLY A 486 18.68 -0.27 -3.53
CA GLY A 486 17.55 0.16 -2.70
C GLY A 486 17.77 1.56 -2.14
N VAL A 487 17.26 1.83 -0.93
CA VAL A 487 17.40 3.16 -0.28
C VAL A 487 18.00 2.98 1.11
N ARG A 488 19.27 3.36 1.26
CA ARG A 488 19.97 3.37 2.55
C ARG A 488 20.02 4.77 3.12
N VAL A 489 19.49 4.91 4.33
CA VAL A 489 19.30 6.15 5.06
C VAL A 489 20.23 6.15 6.25
N TYR A 490 21.11 7.16 6.32
CA TYR A 490 21.97 7.43 7.47
C TYR A 490 21.35 8.60 8.24
N PHE A 491 21.20 8.47 9.55
CA PHE A 491 20.62 9.51 10.40
C PHE A 491 21.69 10.17 11.28
N THR A 492 21.44 11.40 11.70
CA THR A 492 22.23 12.02 12.77
C THR A 492 22.10 11.18 14.04
N GLY A 493 23.22 10.83 14.68
CA GLY A 493 23.24 9.84 15.77
C GLY A 493 23.60 8.43 15.30
N ASP A 494 24.12 8.29 14.07
CA ASP A 494 24.72 7.07 13.53
C ASP A 494 23.76 5.88 13.33
N ASP A 495 22.45 6.07 13.46
CA ASP A 495 21.46 5.07 13.06
C ASP A 495 21.45 4.92 11.53
N VAL A 496 21.22 3.69 11.07
CA VAL A 496 21.05 3.37 9.65
C VAL A 496 19.80 2.53 9.45
N ALA A 497 18.99 2.88 8.44
CA ALA A 497 17.90 2.06 7.93
C ALA A 497 18.05 1.87 6.43
N HIS A 498 17.93 0.64 5.94
CA HIS A 498 18.17 0.32 4.54
C HIS A 498 17.04 -0.54 3.97
N LEU A 499 16.22 0.05 3.10
CA LEU A 499 15.08 -0.62 2.47
C LEU A 499 15.52 -1.26 1.16
N ARG A 500 15.16 -2.53 0.95
CA ARG A 500 15.52 -3.26 -0.26
C ARG A 500 14.50 -4.34 -0.67
N PRO A 501 13.98 -4.32 -1.90
CA PRO A 501 13.23 -5.42 -2.49
C PRO A 501 14.10 -6.68 -2.59
N SER A 502 13.54 -7.84 -2.29
CA SER A 502 14.24 -9.12 -2.53
C SER A 502 14.26 -9.44 -4.02
N GLY A 503 15.44 -9.81 -4.53
CA GLY A 503 15.60 -10.26 -5.92
C GLY A 503 15.19 -11.73 -6.13
N ASN A 504 15.01 -12.49 -5.04
CA ASN A 504 14.83 -13.95 -5.08
C ASN A 504 13.43 -14.40 -4.63
N ALA A 505 12.67 -13.53 -3.96
CA ALA A 505 11.37 -13.83 -3.38
C ALA A 505 10.48 -12.57 -3.30
N PRO A 506 9.14 -12.70 -3.22
CA PRO A 506 8.23 -11.58 -3.00
C PRO A 506 8.32 -11.09 -1.54
N GLU A 507 9.39 -10.36 -1.23
CA GLU A 507 9.72 -9.86 0.10
C GLU A 507 10.27 -8.44 0.01
N LEU A 508 9.98 -7.61 1.02
CA LEU A 508 10.60 -6.30 1.21
C LEU A 508 11.41 -6.34 2.52
N ARG A 509 12.71 -6.06 2.43
CA ARG A 509 13.66 -6.12 3.55
C ARG A 509 13.96 -4.74 4.09
N ILE A 510 14.23 -4.69 5.39
CA ILE A 510 14.88 -3.56 6.06
C ILE A 510 16.13 -4.07 6.79
N TYR A 511 17.26 -3.41 6.59
CA TYR A 511 18.48 -3.64 7.36
C TYR A 511 18.74 -2.43 8.27
N ALA A 512 18.98 -2.68 9.54
CA ALA A 512 19.29 -1.70 10.55
C ALA A 512 20.74 -1.81 11.00
N VAL A 513 21.40 -0.67 11.25
CA VAL A 513 22.70 -0.63 11.95
C VAL A 513 22.69 0.47 12.99
N ALA A 514 23.15 0.17 14.20
CA ALA A 514 23.18 1.12 15.33
C ALA A 514 24.35 0.84 16.29
N ASP A 515 24.57 1.73 17.27
CA ASP A 515 25.65 1.60 18.27
C ASP A 515 25.37 0.54 19.36
N THR A 516 24.12 0.04 19.46
CA THR A 516 23.75 -1.07 20.34
C THR A 516 22.84 -2.06 19.63
N GLN A 517 22.85 -3.32 20.07
CA GLN A 517 21.98 -4.36 19.51
C GLN A 517 20.50 -4.03 19.72
N GLU A 518 20.14 -3.51 20.90
CA GLU A 518 18.75 -3.16 21.23
C GLU A 518 18.19 -2.09 20.27
N ARG A 519 19.02 -1.12 19.86
CA ARG A 519 18.60 -0.09 18.92
C ARG A 519 18.46 -0.64 17.51
N ALA A 520 19.40 -1.49 17.06
CA ALA A 520 19.30 -2.14 15.75
C ALA A 520 18.04 -3.03 15.67
N ASP A 521 17.74 -3.77 16.73
CA ASP A 521 16.51 -4.57 16.85
C ASP A 521 15.26 -3.68 16.79
N ALA A 522 15.22 -2.59 17.55
CA ALA A 522 14.08 -1.66 17.55
C ALA A 522 13.81 -1.03 16.17
N ILE A 523 14.85 -0.69 15.41
CA ILE A 523 14.71 -0.15 14.03
C ILE A 523 14.14 -1.23 13.10
N ALA A 524 14.67 -2.46 13.18
CA ALA A 524 14.21 -3.56 12.35
C ALA A 524 12.76 -3.94 12.66
N GLU A 525 12.40 -4.03 13.94
CA GLU A 525 11.04 -4.26 14.42
C GLU A 525 10.08 -3.15 13.97
N TYR A 526 10.46 -1.88 14.11
CA TYR A 526 9.67 -0.75 13.62
C TYR A 526 9.46 -0.83 12.10
N GLY A 527 10.48 -1.26 11.36
CA GLY A 527 10.40 -1.40 9.91
C GLY A 527 9.29 -2.34 9.45
N VAL A 528 9.15 -3.49 10.12
CA VAL A 528 8.22 -4.56 9.74
C VAL A 528 6.96 -4.66 10.60
N ALA A 529 6.77 -3.77 11.56
CA ALA A 529 5.59 -3.77 12.42
C ALA A 529 4.29 -3.68 11.60
N GLU A 530 3.27 -4.44 12.00
CA GLU A 530 1.96 -4.43 11.35
C GLU A 530 0.92 -3.75 12.28
N PRO A 531 -0.01 -2.92 11.76
CA PRO A 531 -0.17 -2.50 10.36
C PRO A 531 0.58 -1.18 10.00
N ASN A 532 1.38 -0.65 10.92
CA ASN A 532 1.85 0.75 10.89
C ASN A 532 3.37 0.92 10.93
N GLY A 533 4.14 -0.13 10.67
CA GLY A 533 5.59 -0.08 10.54
C GLY A 533 6.03 0.72 9.32
N ALA A 534 7.32 1.04 9.26
CA ALA A 534 7.86 1.95 8.24
C ALA A 534 7.53 1.49 6.81
N LEU A 535 7.71 0.21 6.50
CA LEU A 535 7.47 -0.34 5.17
C LEU A 535 5.98 -0.23 4.75
N ARG A 536 5.04 -0.41 5.69
CA ARG A 536 3.60 -0.24 5.45
C ARG A 536 3.19 1.21 5.26
N ARG A 537 3.89 2.16 5.90
CA ARG A 537 3.66 3.59 5.68
C ARG A 537 4.10 4.02 4.28
N PHE A 538 5.25 3.54 3.81
CA PHE A 538 5.67 3.78 2.43
C PHE A 538 4.76 3.10 1.41
N GLU A 539 4.24 1.91 1.70
CA GLU A 539 3.22 1.29 0.86
C GLU A 539 1.97 2.18 0.72
N LYS A 540 1.51 2.80 1.82
CA LYS A 540 0.38 3.73 1.78
C LYS A 540 0.72 4.98 0.95
N SER A 541 1.94 5.51 1.04
CA SER A 541 2.33 6.74 0.33
C SER A 541 2.41 6.56 -1.20
N ILE A 542 2.70 5.35 -1.69
CA ILE A 542 2.72 5.07 -3.14
C ILE A 542 1.38 4.67 -3.75
N ARG A 543 0.35 4.41 -2.91
CA ARG A 543 -0.98 4.04 -3.39
C ARG A 543 -1.81 5.23 -3.88
N SER A 544 -1.39 6.48 -3.61
CA SER A 544 -2.06 7.69 -4.11
C SER A 544 -1.34 8.24 -5.34
N THR A 545 -1.94 8.10 -6.52
CA THR A 545 -1.54 8.80 -7.76
C THR A 545 -2.26 10.14 -7.92
N LEU A 546 -3.30 10.39 -7.12
CA LEU A 546 -4.03 11.63 -7.08
C LEU A 546 -3.36 12.67 -6.17
N PRO A 547 -3.44 13.97 -6.53
CA PRO A 547 -3.03 15.06 -5.65
C PRO A 547 -3.84 15.08 -4.36
N ALA A 548 -3.21 15.48 -3.26
CA ALA A 548 -3.91 15.65 -1.97
C ALA A 548 -4.94 16.78 -2.01
N LEU A 549 -4.64 17.84 -2.78
CA LEU A 549 -5.46 19.03 -2.93
C LEU A 549 -5.97 19.15 -4.37
N ILE A 550 -7.24 18.83 -4.61
CA ILE A 550 -7.84 18.84 -5.95
C ILE A 550 -8.78 20.05 -6.09
N PRO A 551 -8.40 21.10 -6.86
CA PRO A 551 -9.31 22.20 -7.14
C PRO A 551 -10.55 21.72 -7.91
N ILE A 552 -11.74 22.16 -7.47
CA ILE A 552 -13.00 21.83 -8.14
C ILE A 552 -13.76 23.10 -8.53
N SER A 553 -14.36 23.07 -9.72
CA SER A 553 -15.25 24.12 -10.24
C SER A 553 -16.68 23.63 -10.24
N GLY A 554 -17.57 24.35 -9.56
CA GLY A 554 -18.97 23.99 -9.45
C GLY A 554 -19.78 24.18 -10.73
N THR A 555 -20.89 23.46 -10.84
CA THR A 555 -21.81 23.51 -11.99
C THR A 555 -23.08 24.27 -11.63
N VAL A 556 -23.41 25.32 -12.41
CA VAL A 556 -24.57 26.19 -12.15
C VAL A 556 -25.85 25.61 -12.76
N GLN A 557 -26.93 25.58 -11.98
CA GLN A 557 -28.29 25.31 -12.44
C GLN A 557 -29.06 26.63 -12.64
N TYR A 558 -29.75 26.75 -13.77
CA TYR A 558 -30.42 27.99 -14.20
C TYR A 558 -31.94 27.92 -14.10
N TYR A 559 -32.48 27.37 -13.01
CA TYR A 559 -33.94 27.27 -12.83
C TYR A 559 -34.58 28.66 -12.72
N SER A 560 -35.82 28.80 -13.22
CA SER A 560 -36.51 30.09 -13.33
C SER A 560 -36.73 30.83 -12.00
N TRP A 561 -36.76 30.08 -10.89
CA TRP A 561 -36.92 30.61 -9.54
C TRP A 561 -35.64 31.25 -8.98
N GLY A 562 -34.50 31.08 -9.65
CA GLY A 562 -33.21 31.57 -9.20
C GLY A 562 -33.08 33.10 -9.16
N GLY A 563 -32.10 33.56 -8.40
CA GLY A 563 -31.68 34.96 -8.34
C GLY A 563 -30.87 35.40 -9.55
N TYR A 564 -30.49 36.68 -9.59
CA TYR A 564 -29.79 37.28 -10.73
C TYR A 564 -28.40 37.85 -10.39
N ALA A 565 -28.08 37.96 -9.10
CA ALA A 565 -26.93 38.73 -8.63
C ALA A 565 -26.00 37.92 -7.72
N PHE A 566 -26.52 37.23 -6.70
CA PHE A 566 -25.67 36.62 -5.68
C PHE A 566 -24.68 35.60 -6.25
N LEU A 567 -25.18 34.58 -6.95
CA LEU A 567 -24.32 33.55 -7.55
C LEU A 567 -23.39 34.10 -8.66
N PRO A 568 -23.85 34.94 -9.59
CA PRO A 568 -22.95 35.64 -10.53
C PRO A 568 -21.82 36.42 -9.84
N ASP A 569 -22.13 37.18 -8.80
CA ASP A 569 -21.16 37.98 -8.03
C ASP A 569 -20.21 37.09 -7.23
N LEU A 570 -20.69 35.97 -6.70
CA LEU A 570 -19.89 34.96 -6.00
C LEU A 570 -18.87 34.31 -6.93
N LEU A 571 -19.27 34.04 -8.18
CA LEU A 571 -18.45 33.40 -9.21
C LEU A 571 -17.64 34.41 -10.05
N GLY A 572 -17.77 35.71 -9.82
CA GLY A 572 -17.13 36.75 -10.63
C GLY A 572 -17.58 36.75 -12.10
N THR A 573 -18.78 36.26 -12.40
CA THR A 573 -19.31 36.11 -13.76
C THR A 573 -20.32 37.21 -14.09
N PRO A 574 -20.13 38.01 -15.16
CA PRO A 574 -21.11 39.01 -15.55
C PRO A 574 -22.46 38.39 -15.97
N ASN A 575 -23.58 39.01 -15.55
CA ASN A 575 -24.94 38.56 -15.91
C ASN A 575 -25.82 39.71 -16.46
N PRO A 576 -25.44 40.35 -17.57
CA PRO A 576 -26.14 41.53 -18.11
C PRO A 576 -27.57 41.21 -18.57
N ASP A 577 -27.82 39.98 -19.03
CA ASP A 577 -29.11 39.54 -19.55
C ASP A 577 -30.08 39.06 -18.45
N ARG A 578 -29.68 39.17 -17.18
CA ARG A 578 -30.47 38.72 -16.01
C ARG A 578 -30.94 37.27 -16.14
N LYS A 579 -30.05 36.38 -16.59
CA LYS A 579 -30.30 34.94 -16.57
C LYS A 579 -30.47 34.48 -15.10
N PRO A 580 -31.44 33.63 -14.75
CA PRO A 580 -31.62 33.18 -13.38
C PRO A 580 -30.54 32.14 -13.00
N PHE A 581 -29.85 32.35 -11.88
CA PHE A 581 -28.90 31.43 -11.27
C PHE A 581 -29.56 30.88 -10.00
N ALA A 582 -29.86 29.59 -9.99
CA ALA A 582 -30.66 28.99 -8.94
C ALA A 582 -29.80 28.22 -7.94
N GLU A 583 -28.88 27.40 -8.44
CA GLU A 583 -28.00 26.59 -7.59
C GLU A 583 -26.59 26.53 -8.19
N LEU A 584 -25.57 26.42 -7.34
CA LEU A 584 -24.19 26.08 -7.69
C LEU A 584 -23.86 24.74 -7.04
N TRP A 585 -23.67 23.68 -7.83
CA TRP A 585 -23.41 22.32 -7.35
C TRP A 585 -21.91 22.05 -7.26
N LEU A 586 -21.46 21.55 -6.10
CA LEU A 586 -20.07 21.27 -5.74
C LEU A 586 -19.91 19.77 -5.36
N GLY A 587 -20.47 18.87 -6.17
CA GLY A 587 -20.45 17.44 -5.88
C GLY A 587 -20.38 16.56 -7.13
N ALA A 588 -20.44 15.25 -6.93
CA ALA A 588 -20.32 14.22 -7.96
C ALA A 588 -21.68 13.77 -8.54
N HIS A 589 -22.72 14.61 -8.46
CA HIS A 589 -24.06 14.20 -8.88
C HIS A 589 -24.16 14.05 -10.41
N PRO A 590 -24.60 12.90 -10.96
CA PRO A 590 -24.55 12.62 -12.41
C PRO A 590 -25.26 13.62 -13.32
N ASN A 591 -26.33 14.28 -12.84
CA ASN A 591 -27.05 15.29 -13.61
C ASN A 591 -26.23 16.57 -13.88
N ALA A 592 -25.28 16.89 -12.99
CA ALA A 592 -24.47 18.10 -13.06
C ALA A 592 -23.22 17.96 -12.18
N PRO A 593 -22.28 17.07 -12.53
CA PRO A 593 -21.06 16.89 -11.75
C PRO A 593 -20.25 18.19 -11.80
N ALA A 594 -19.66 18.57 -10.66
CA ALA A 594 -18.60 19.57 -10.66
C ALA A 594 -17.35 19.02 -11.38
N VAL A 595 -16.38 19.89 -11.66
CA VAL A 595 -15.21 19.54 -12.48
C VAL A 595 -13.93 19.72 -11.67
N ALA A 596 -13.18 18.63 -11.48
CA ALA A 596 -11.86 18.61 -10.88
C ALA A 596 -10.77 19.04 -11.87
N GLN A 597 -9.72 19.68 -11.37
CA GLN A 597 -8.51 20.04 -12.13
C GLN A 597 -7.33 19.19 -11.65
N ILE A 598 -6.86 18.26 -12.48
CA ILE A 598 -5.76 17.32 -12.14
C ILE A 598 -4.74 17.34 -13.28
N GLY A 599 -3.47 17.65 -12.99
CA GLY A 599 -2.41 17.64 -14.01
C GLY A 599 -2.61 18.60 -15.18
N GLY A 600 -3.47 19.62 -15.02
CA GLY A 600 -3.88 20.53 -16.10
C GLY A 600 -5.08 20.04 -16.93
N GLU A 601 -5.65 18.89 -16.60
CA GLU A 601 -6.85 18.34 -17.24
C GLU A 601 -8.10 18.57 -16.38
N SER A 602 -9.24 18.69 -17.06
CA SER A 602 -10.55 18.84 -16.43
C SER A 602 -11.31 17.52 -16.41
N VAL A 603 -11.60 17.00 -15.22
CA VAL A 603 -12.25 15.70 -15.01
C VAL A 603 -13.57 15.89 -14.26
N PRO A 604 -14.72 15.41 -14.79
CA PRO A 604 -15.98 15.40 -14.04
C PRO A 604 -15.86 14.57 -12.75
N LEU A 605 -16.35 15.09 -11.63
CA LEU A 605 -16.23 14.44 -10.32
C LEU A 605 -16.93 13.07 -10.25
N ASP A 606 -18.07 12.89 -10.92
CA ASP A 606 -18.74 11.58 -10.98
C ASP A 606 -17.85 10.49 -11.59
N LYS A 607 -17.07 10.83 -12.63
CA LYS A 607 -16.09 9.93 -13.23
C LYS A 607 -14.87 9.74 -12.33
N LEU A 608 -14.36 10.81 -11.75
CA LEU A 608 -13.22 10.75 -10.85
C LEU A 608 -13.49 9.80 -9.66
N PHE A 609 -14.66 9.90 -9.04
CA PHE A 609 -15.06 8.98 -7.97
C PHE A 609 -15.34 7.55 -8.47
N ALA A 610 -15.83 7.38 -9.70
CA ALA A 610 -15.99 6.04 -10.29
C ALA A 610 -14.64 5.32 -10.49
N ASP A 611 -13.61 6.06 -10.89
CA ASP A 611 -12.28 5.51 -11.20
C ASP A 611 -11.39 5.40 -9.94
N HIS A 612 -11.53 6.32 -8.98
CA HIS A 612 -10.62 6.47 -7.84
C HIS A 612 -11.32 6.56 -6.46
N GLY A 613 -12.58 6.12 -6.35
CA GLY A 613 -13.38 6.24 -5.12
C GLY A 613 -12.67 5.77 -3.83
N PRO A 614 -12.06 4.57 -3.78
CA PRO A 614 -11.32 4.10 -2.60
C PRO A 614 -10.11 4.97 -2.22
N GLU A 615 -9.41 5.53 -3.21
CA GLU A 615 -8.26 6.41 -3.01
C GLU A 615 -8.70 7.77 -2.44
N ILE A 616 -9.80 8.32 -2.95
CA ILE A 616 -10.31 9.64 -2.55
C ILE A 616 -11.06 9.59 -1.20
N LEU A 617 -11.88 8.57 -0.96
CA LEU A 617 -12.73 8.46 0.23
C LEU A 617 -12.08 7.66 1.37
N GLY A 618 -11.06 6.86 1.08
CA GLY A 618 -10.61 5.81 1.98
C GLY A 618 -11.52 4.58 1.95
N GLU A 619 -10.95 3.42 2.26
CA GLU A 619 -11.61 2.11 2.14
C GLU A 619 -12.96 2.02 2.88
N MET A 620 -13.04 2.57 4.10
CA MET A 620 -14.25 2.45 4.92
C MET A 620 -15.44 3.20 4.28
N ALA A 621 -15.26 4.47 3.94
CA ALA A 621 -16.30 5.27 3.32
C ALA A 621 -16.59 4.81 1.88
N ALA A 622 -15.57 4.38 1.13
CA ALA A 622 -15.78 3.81 -0.19
C ALA A 622 -16.61 2.53 -0.15
N ASN A 623 -16.43 1.66 0.85
CA ASN A 623 -17.26 0.49 1.02
C ASN A 623 -18.70 0.85 1.44
N GLN A 624 -18.85 1.79 2.38
CA GLN A 624 -20.17 2.23 2.85
C GLN A 624 -21.00 2.90 1.75
N PHE A 625 -20.37 3.70 0.89
CA PHE A 625 -21.05 4.51 -0.13
C PHE A 625 -20.74 4.08 -1.57
N VAL A 626 -20.24 2.85 -1.74
CA VAL A 626 -20.00 2.19 -3.04
C VAL A 626 -19.12 3.04 -3.97
N GLY A 627 -18.05 3.60 -3.41
CA GLY A 627 -17.05 4.43 -4.11
C GLY A 627 -17.55 5.82 -4.50
N ARG A 628 -18.77 6.22 -4.14
CA ARG A 628 -19.35 7.52 -4.52
C ARG A 628 -19.26 8.51 -3.37
N LEU A 629 -19.06 9.79 -3.71
CA LEU A 629 -19.29 10.87 -2.75
C LEU A 629 -20.74 10.78 -2.26
N PRO A 630 -21.02 10.69 -0.96
CA PRO A 630 -22.38 10.39 -0.47
C PRO A 630 -23.30 11.62 -0.40
N TYR A 631 -22.75 12.82 -0.60
CA TYR A 631 -23.48 14.08 -0.49
C TYR A 631 -23.38 14.95 -1.75
N LEU A 632 -24.33 15.88 -1.86
CA LEU A 632 -24.30 17.02 -2.78
C LEU A 632 -24.21 18.30 -1.96
N PHE A 633 -23.11 19.02 -2.15
CA PHE A 633 -22.88 20.33 -1.55
C PHE A 633 -23.24 21.42 -2.55
N LYS A 634 -24.01 22.44 -2.15
CA LYS A 634 -24.45 23.50 -3.07
C LYS A 634 -24.71 24.84 -2.39
N VAL A 635 -24.60 25.91 -3.18
CA VAL A 635 -25.13 27.23 -2.82
C VAL A 635 -26.45 27.43 -3.56
N LEU A 636 -27.53 27.75 -2.85
CA LEU A 636 -28.86 27.94 -3.43
C LEU A 636 -29.31 29.40 -3.27
N ASP A 637 -29.81 30.00 -4.36
CA ASP A 637 -30.32 31.38 -4.42
C ASP A 637 -31.81 31.38 -4.81
N ALA A 638 -32.68 31.35 -3.79
CA ALA A 638 -34.12 31.37 -3.96
C ALA A 638 -34.63 32.81 -4.06
N ARG A 639 -34.89 33.28 -5.29
CA ARG A 639 -35.59 34.55 -5.53
C ARG A 639 -37.10 34.40 -5.56
N GLN A 640 -37.59 33.26 -6.07
CA GLN A 640 -39.00 32.87 -6.03
C GLN A 640 -39.17 31.69 -5.09
N MET A 641 -40.40 31.51 -4.64
CA MET A 641 -40.77 30.38 -3.82
C MET A 641 -40.53 29.07 -4.58
N LEU A 642 -40.03 28.07 -3.87
CA LEU A 642 -39.98 26.69 -4.33
C LEU A 642 -41.29 26.00 -3.94
N SER A 643 -41.63 24.95 -4.66
CA SER A 643 -42.81 24.14 -4.35
C SER A 643 -42.67 23.43 -3.00
N ILE A 644 -43.80 23.22 -2.33
CA ILE A 644 -43.85 22.44 -1.09
C ILE A 644 -43.43 21.01 -1.38
N GLN A 645 -42.56 20.47 -0.54
CA GLN A 645 -41.98 19.16 -0.75
C GLN A 645 -41.76 18.37 0.53
N ALA A 646 -41.79 17.05 0.40
CA ALA A 646 -41.32 16.10 1.40
C ALA A 646 -40.44 15.05 0.70
N HIS A 647 -39.54 14.45 1.48
CA HIS A 647 -38.62 13.42 1.01
C HIS A 647 -38.88 12.09 1.73
N PRO A 648 -38.83 10.95 1.03
CA PRO A 648 -39.03 9.65 1.66
C PRO A 648 -37.89 9.30 2.61
N THR A 649 -38.19 8.43 3.58
CA THR A 649 -37.15 7.68 4.31
C THR A 649 -36.41 6.73 3.37
N LYS A 650 -35.26 6.19 3.81
CA LYS A 650 -34.46 5.27 2.98
C LYS A 650 -35.27 4.04 2.57
N ALA A 651 -35.94 3.42 3.52
CA ALA A 651 -36.80 2.25 3.27
C ALA A 651 -37.94 2.56 2.28
N GLN A 652 -38.60 3.72 2.43
CA GLN A 652 -39.66 4.13 1.50
C GLN A 652 -39.11 4.42 0.10
N ALA A 653 -37.91 5.00 -0.01
CA ALA A 653 -37.26 5.25 -1.28
C ALA A 653 -36.92 3.94 -2.01
N GLU A 654 -36.32 2.98 -1.30
CA GLU A 654 -35.99 1.66 -1.83
C GLU A 654 -37.25 0.92 -2.33
N GLU A 655 -38.30 0.88 -1.51
CA GLU A 655 -39.56 0.22 -1.87
C GLU A 655 -40.24 0.93 -3.06
N GLY A 656 -40.35 2.25 -3.01
CA GLY A 656 -40.99 3.07 -4.04
C GLY A 656 -40.25 2.99 -5.38
N TYR A 657 -38.92 3.09 -5.36
CA TYR A 657 -38.08 2.97 -6.55
C TYR A 657 -38.21 1.59 -7.20
N ALA A 658 -38.16 0.52 -6.40
CA ALA A 658 -38.35 -0.84 -6.89
C ALA A 658 -39.75 -1.06 -7.47
N ARG A 659 -40.79 -0.55 -6.80
CA ARG A 659 -42.19 -0.65 -7.23
C ARG A 659 -42.42 0.04 -8.58
N GLU A 660 -41.96 1.28 -8.74
CA GLU A 660 -42.11 2.02 -10.01
C GLU A 660 -41.28 1.42 -11.15
N ASN A 661 -40.10 0.87 -10.85
CA ASN A 661 -39.29 0.15 -11.85
C ASN A 661 -39.95 -1.15 -12.30
N ALA A 662 -40.51 -1.94 -11.38
CA ALA A 662 -41.26 -3.15 -11.70
C ALA A 662 -42.51 -2.86 -12.55
N ALA A 663 -43.14 -1.70 -12.34
CA ALA A 663 -44.25 -1.21 -13.15
C ALA A 663 -43.81 -0.59 -14.51
N GLY A 664 -42.51 -0.50 -14.78
CA GLY A 664 -41.97 0.03 -16.03
C GLY A 664 -42.11 1.55 -16.20
N VAL A 665 -42.30 2.31 -15.10
CA VAL A 665 -42.41 3.77 -15.15
C VAL A 665 -41.04 4.36 -15.50
N SER A 666 -40.94 5.13 -16.58
CA SER A 666 -39.66 5.75 -16.99
C SER A 666 -39.14 6.74 -15.94
N LEU A 667 -37.82 6.80 -15.70
CA LEU A 667 -37.16 7.80 -14.84
C LEU A 667 -37.45 9.26 -15.25
N LYS A 668 -37.87 9.47 -16.51
CA LYS A 668 -38.24 10.79 -17.04
C LYS A 668 -39.75 11.06 -17.06
N ALA A 669 -40.56 10.12 -16.59
CA ALA A 669 -42.01 10.29 -16.58
C ALA A 669 -42.41 11.39 -15.59
N ALA A 670 -43.32 12.27 -16.01
CA ALA A 670 -43.73 13.42 -15.22
C ALA A 670 -44.51 13.04 -13.94
N ASN A 671 -45.04 11.82 -13.88
CA ASN A 671 -45.81 11.26 -12.77
C ASN A 671 -44.99 10.28 -11.91
N ARG A 672 -43.66 10.23 -12.08
CA ARG A 672 -42.80 9.34 -11.29
C ARG A 672 -42.41 10.02 -9.97
N ASN A 673 -42.59 9.32 -8.86
CA ASN A 673 -42.31 9.83 -7.51
C ASN A 673 -40.87 9.54 -7.07
N TYR A 674 -40.32 8.37 -7.41
CA TYR A 674 -39.03 7.88 -6.91
C TYR A 674 -37.97 7.82 -8.01
N LYS A 675 -37.02 8.76 -8.02
CA LYS A 675 -35.94 8.83 -9.02
C LYS A 675 -34.74 7.96 -8.68
N ASP A 676 -34.58 7.61 -7.42
CA ASP A 676 -33.53 6.74 -6.90
C ASP A 676 -34.02 6.02 -5.64
N ASP A 677 -33.21 5.08 -5.14
CA ASP A 677 -33.46 4.29 -3.94
C ASP A 677 -32.89 4.95 -2.66
N ASN A 678 -32.60 6.25 -2.68
CA ASN A 678 -31.97 6.95 -1.58
C ASN A 678 -32.89 7.95 -0.88
N HIS A 679 -32.64 8.18 0.41
CA HIS A 679 -33.32 9.26 1.13
C HIS A 679 -32.69 10.62 0.80
N LYS A 680 -33.29 11.69 1.31
CA LYS A 680 -32.79 13.06 1.10
C LYS A 680 -32.89 13.91 2.36
N PRO A 681 -32.13 13.60 3.43
CA PRO A 681 -31.91 14.53 4.51
C PRO A 681 -31.11 15.73 4.01
N GLU A 682 -31.43 16.91 4.55
CA GLU A 682 -30.84 18.18 4.14
C GLU A 682 -30.47 19.00 5.38
N VAL A 683 -29.30 19.66 5.35
CA VAL A 683 -28.97 20.76 6.25
C VAL A 683 -28.72 21.99 5.41
N HIS A 684 -29.18 23.14 5.87
CA HIS A 684 -28.89 24.40 5.21
C HIS A 684 -28.57 25.51 6.19
N VAL A 685 -27.69 26.41 5.79
CA VAL A 685 -27.20 27.54 6.56
C VAL A 685 -27.40 28.81 5.75
N ALA A 686 -28.14 29.77 6.30
CA ALA A 686 -28.49 31.00 5.63
C ALA A 686 -27.24 31.86 5.36
N LEU A 687 -27.12 32.37 4.13
CA LEU A 687 -26.09 33.32 3.72
C LEU A 687 -26.63 34.75 3.65
N THR A 688 -27.94 34.89 3.45
CA THR A 688 -28.71 36.14 3.60
C THR A 688 -29.85 35.89 4.59
N ASP A 689 -30.70 36.88 4.86
CA ASP A 689 -32.01 36.58 5.45
C ASP A 689 -32.71 35.52 4.59
N PHE A 690 -33.10 34.41 5.22
CA PHE A 690 -33.66 33.24 4.56
C PHE A 690 -35.00 32.87 5.18
N TYR A 691 -36.04 32.77 4.35
CA TYR A 691 -37.40 32.45 4.77
C TYR A 691 -37.81 31.09 4.20
N MET A 692 -38.39 30.24 5.05
CA MET A 692 -38.86 28.92 4.65
C MET A 692 -40.12 28.49 5.41
N LEU A 693 -40.81 27.50 4.86
CA LEU A 693 -41.77 26.67 5.59
C LEU A 693 -41.05 25.40 6.07
N HIS A 694 -41.27 24.98 7.32
CA HIS A 694 -40.63 23.78 7.89
C HIS A 694 -41.56 23.06 8.88
N GLY A 695 -42.00 21.85 8.55
CA GLY A 695 -42.80 20.99 9.42
C GLY A 695 -44.15 21.58 9.83
N PHE A 696 -45.02 20.76 10.41
CA PHE A 696 -46.31 21.25 10.91
C PHE A 696 -46.12 22.10 12.17
N ARG A 697 -46.84 23.23 12.23
CA ARG A 697 -46.92 24.03 13.45
C ARG A 697 -47.55 23.20 14.57
N PRO A 698 -47.20 23.47 15.83
CA PRO A 698 -47.94 22.90 16.96
C PRO A 698 -49.44 23.11 16.76
N LEU A 699 -50.25 22.07 16.97
CA LEU A 699 -51.70 22.11 16.67
C LEU A 699 -52.44 23.32 17.28
N GLY A 700 -52.00 23.78 18.47
CA GLY A 700 -52.55 24.99 19.10
C GLY A 700 -52.22 26.30 18.38
N GLN A 701 -51.11 26.37 17.64
CA GLN A 701 -50.79 27.50 16.76
C GLN A 701 -51.63 27.45 15.47
N ILE A 702 -51.91 26.26 14.93
CA ILE A 702 -52.85 26.11 13.81
C ILE A 702 -54.24 26.63 14.21
N ALA A 703 -54.70 26.33 15.43
CA ALA A 703 -55.94 26.87 15.98
C ALA A 703 -55.95 28.41 15.98
N LYS A 704 -54.85 29.03 16.42
CA LYS A 704 -54.69 30.50 16.41
C LYS A 704 -54.73 31.06 14.99
N GLU A 705 -54.18 30.37 14.00
CA GLU A 705 -54.31 30.77 12.60
C GLU A 705 -55.76 30.69 12.12
N PHE A 706 -56.53 29.66 12.52
CA PHE A 706 -57.95 29.53 12.17
C PHE A 706 -58.81 30.64 12.81
N GLU A 707 -58.49 31.06 14.03
CA GLU A 707 -59.12 32.20 14.70
C GLU A 707 -58.77 33.53 14.01
N ARG A 708 -57.51 33.70 13.61
CA ARG A 708 -57.00 34.91 12.96
C ARG A 708 -57.45 35.04 11.50
N VAL A 709 -57.63 33.92 10.81
CA VAL A 709 -57.94 33.80 9.39
C VAL A 709 -59.26 33.03 9.26
N PRO A 710 -60.42 33.72 9.38
CA PRO A 710 -61.74 33.08 9.45
C PRO A 710 -62.05 32.18 8.26
N GLU A 711 -61.49 32.47 7.08
CA GLU A 711 -61.66 31.65 5.87
C GLU A 711 -61.13 30.22 6.06
N LEU A 712 -60.13 30.01 6.92
CA LEU A 712 -59.57 28.68 7.22
C LEU A 712 -60.44 27.87 8.18
N SER A 713 -61.30 28.52 8.99
CA SER A 713 -62.19 27.81 9.91
C SER A 713 -63.17 26.87 9.18
N ALA A 714 -63.46 27.16 7.91
CA ALA A 714 -64.31 26.32 7.07
C ALA A 714 -63.60 25.03 6.58
N LEU A 715 -62.26 24.94 6.65
CA LEU A 715 -61.52 23.72 6.28
C LEU A 715 -61.82 22.55 7.21
N MET A 716 -62.05 22.82 8.50
CA MET A 716 -62.40 21.78 9.46
C MET A 716 -63.27 22.39 10.57
N PRO A 717 -64.60 22.43 10.38
CA PRO A 717 -65.51 23.10 11.32
C PRO A 717 -65.47 22.55 12.74
N ASP A 718 -65.13 21.26 12.91
CA ASP A 718 -64.99 20.57 14.20
C ASP A 718 -63.55 20.59 14.74
N PHE A 719 -62.65 21.42 14.18
CA PHE A 719 -61.24 21.47 14.57
C PHE A 719 -61.02 21.78 16.05
N ALA A 720 -61.79 22.72 16.62
CA ALA A 720 -61.69 23.07 18.03
C ALA A 720 -62.10 21.90 18.95
N GLU A 721 -63.12 21.13 18.56
CA GLU A 721 -63.55 19.93 19.30
C GLU A 721 -62.50 18.83 19.22
N ARG A 722 -61.91 18.61 18.04
CA ARG A 722 -60.82 17.65 17.83
C ARG A 722 -59.56 18.02 18.60
N LEU A 723 -59.18 19.29 18.62
CA LEU A 723 -58.06 19.81 19.41
C LEU A 723 -58.30 19.58 20.92
N ALA A 724 -59.50 19.90 21.41
CA ALA A 724 -59.84 19.68 22.81
C ALA A 724 -59.83 18.18 23.18
N GLY A 725 -60.35 17.33 22.29
CA GLY A 725 -60.37 15.87 22.45
C GLY A 725 -58.98 15.23 22.44
N ALA A 726 -58.06 15.75 21.63
CA ALA A 726 -56.68 15.27 21.57
C ALA A 726 -55.85 15.68 22.81
N GLY A 727 -56.17 16.80 23.46
CA GLY A 727 -55.48 17.23 24.69
C GLY A 727 -53.96 17.34 24.50
N SER A 728 -53.21 16.71 25.41
CA SER A 728 -51.74 16.61 25.39
C SER A 728 -51.24 15.26 24.86
N ASP A 729 -52.10 14.43 24.27
CA ASP A 729 -51.73 13.15 23.69
C ASP A 729 -51.15 13.36 22.29
N GLU A 730 -49.86 13.08 22.09
CA GLU A 730 -49.17 13.39 20.84
C GLU A 730 -49.71 12.57 19.65
N ASP A 731 -50.05 11.29 19.83
CA ASP A 731 -50.59 10.45 18.77
C ASP A 731 -51.97 10.95 18.30
N ALA A 732 -52.83 11.33 19.24
CA ALA A 732 -54.12 11.93 18.94
C ALA A 732 -53.96 13.27 18.21
N ARG A 733 -52.99 14.10 18.61
CA ARG A 733 -52.71 15.40 17.97
C ARG A 733 -52.18 15.22 16.55
N GLN A 734 -51.24 14.30 16.32
CA GLN A 734 -50.77 13.93 14.99
C GLN A 734 -51.90 13.45 14.10
N SER A 735 -52.83 12.64 14.65
CA SER A 735 -54.00 12.16 13.93
C SER A 735 -54.92 13.30 13.46
N VAL A 736 -55.07 14.37 14.25
CA VAL A 736 -55.84 15.57 13.85
C VAL A 736 -55.15 16.31 12.70
N ILE A 737 -53.82 16.47 12.76
CA ILE A 737 -53.05 17.13 11.70
C ILE A 737 -53.12 16.32 10.41
N ARG A 738 -52.95 15.00 10.49
CA ARG A 738 -53.11 14.09 9.36
C ARG A 738 -54.48 14.25 8.72
N ALA A 739 -55.55 14.19 9.50
CA ALA A 739 -56.91 14.35 8.99
C ALA A 739 -57.13 15.72 8.32
N LEU A 740 -56.58 16.79 8.90
CA LEU A 740 -56.67 18.14 8.33
C LEU A 740 -55.92 18.24 7.00
N TYR A 741 -54.68 17.78 6.97
CA TYR A 741 -53.86 17.87 5.77
C TYR A 741 -54.36 16.94 4.66
N GLU A 742 -54.80 15.73 4.99
CA GLU A 742 -55.48 14.82 4.05
C GLU A 742 -56.73 15.47 3.46
N HIS A 743 -57.55 16.12 4.28
CA HIS A 743 -58.71 16.86 3.80
C HIS A 743 -58.29 17.97 2.82
N VAL A 744 -57.34 18.83 3.20
CA VAL A 744 -56.80 19.88 2.33
C VAL A 744 -56.31 19.32 0.99
N MET A 745 -55.56 18.21 1.02
CA MET A 745 -54.97 17.62 -0.16
C MET A 745 -55.98 16.87 -1.04
N THR A 746 -57.14 16.50 -0.52
CA THR A 746 -58.20 15.80 -1.28
C THR A 746 -59.41 16.67 -1.63
N LEU A 747 -59.46 17.92 -1.15
CA LEU A 747 -60.53 18.86 -1.47
C LEU A 747 -60.75 19.00 -2.99
N PRO A 748 -62.01 18.99 -3.47
CA PRO A 748 -62.34 19.32 -4.84
C PRO A 748 -61.85 20.72 -5.20
N GLN A 749 -61.35 20.91 -6.42
CA GLN A 749 -60.76 22.20 -6.81
C GLN A 749 -61.73 23.39 -6.67
N SER A 750 -63.01 23.19 -6.96
CA SER A 750 -64.04 24.23 -6.77
C SER A 750 -64.19 24.68 -5.31
N GLU A 751 -63.96 23.79 -4.36
CA GLU A 751 -64.01 24.13 -2.93
C GLU A 751 -62.72 24.82 -2.48
N VAL A 752 -61.57 24.38 -3.00
CA VAL A 752 -60.28 25.07 -2.81
C VAL A 752 -60.40 26.54 -3.24
N ASP A 753 -60.94 26.78 -4.44
CA ASP A 753 -61.13 28.14 -4.95
C ASP A 753 -62.12 28.94 -4.10
N ALA A 754 -63.25 28.34 -3.72
CA ALA A 754 -64.27 28.99 -2.90
C ALA A 754 -63.75 29.42 -1.51
N LEU A 755 -62.80 28.66 -0.94
CA LEU A 755 -62.15 28.97 0.32
C LEU A 755 -61.02 29.98 0.19
N LEU A 756 -60.20 29.88 -0.87
CA LEU A 756 -59.05 30.77 -1.08
C LEU A 756 -59.43 32.13 -1.68
N ASP A 757 -60.46 32.24 -2.53
CA ASP A 757 -60.81 33.51 -3.16
C ASP A 757 -61.23 34.62 -2.17
N PRO A 758 -62.02 34.37 -1.11
CA PRO A 758 -62.29 35.38 -0.08
C PRO A 758 -61.00 35.80 0.66
N LEU A 759 -60.15 34.83 1.00
CA LEU A 759 -58.86 35.08 1.65
C LEU A 759 -57.99 35.99 0.77
N LEU A 760 -57.75 35.60 -0.49
CA LEU A 760 -56.90 36.34 -1.41
C LEU A 760 -57.45 37.73 -1.73
N ARG A 761 -58.78 37.91 -1.79
CA ARG A 761 -59.40 39.24 -1.88
C ARG A 761 -59.10 40.10 -0.66
N ARG A 762 -59.19 39.54 0.54
CA ARG A 762 -58.85 40.24 1.78
C ARG A 762 -57.37 40.63 1.83
N LEU A 763 -56.47 39.69 1.49
CA LEU A 763 -55.03 39.93 1.44
C LEU A 763 -54.66 41.00 0.40
N SER A 764 -55.36 41.04 -0.74
CA SER A 764 -55.15 42.08 -1.76
C SER A 764 -55.62 43.46 -1.29
N ALA A 765 -56.72 43.53 -0.52
CA ALA A 765 -57.26 44.78 -0.01
C ALA A 765 -56.47 45.33 1.19
N SER A 766 -55.87 44.44 1.99
CA SER A 766 -55.05 44.79 3.15
C SER A 766 -53.77 43.94 3.15
N PRO A 767 -52.75 44.33 2.35
CA PRO A 767 -51.49 43.61 2.29
C PRO A 767 -50.82 43.53 3.66
N ALA A 768 -50.26 42.37 4.00
CA ALA A 768 -49.50 42.19 5.22
C ALA A 768 -48.25 43.08 5.25
N PRO A 769 -47.83 43.56 6.44
CA PRO A 769 -46.81 44.60 6.55
C PRO A 769 -45.37 44.11 6.28
N ASP A 770 -45.07 42.83 6.54
CA ASP A 770 -43.72 42.27 6.41
C ASP A 770 -43.70 40.74 6.18
N LYS A 771 -42.49 40.22 5.97
CA LYS A 771 -42.18 38.81 5.65
C LYS A 771 -42.31 37.84 6.83
N ASN A 772 -42.55 38.31 8.05
CA ASN A 772 -42.81 37.43 9.20
C ASN A 772 -44.29 37.02 9.27
N SER A 773 -45.13 37.54 8.37
CA SER A 773 -46.55 37.20 8.28
C SER A 773 -46.83 36.07 7.29
N SER A 774 -47.62 35.08 7.70
CA SER A 774 -48.13 34.04 6.81
C SER A 774 -49.01 34.60 5.69
N ASP A 775 -49.71 35.72 5.96
CA ASP A 775 -50.54 36.42 4.97
C ASP A 775 -49.69 37.03 3.83
N PHE A 776 -48.48 37.50 4.13
CA PHE A 776 -47.55 38.00 3.11
C PHE A 776 -47.19 36.89 2.12
N TRP A 777 -46.81 35.73 2.65
CA TRP A 777 -46.40 34.59 1.84
C TRP A 777 -47.57 33.94 1.11
N ALA A 778 -48.76 33.89 1.70
CA ALA A 778 -49.97 33.39 1.02
C ALA A 778 -50.34 34.24 -0.20
N ALA A 779 -50.28 35.57 -0.08
CA ALA A 779 -50.50 36.47 -1.20
C ALA A 779 -49.44 36.30 -2.30
N ARG A 780 -48.16 36.16 -1.92
CA ARG A 780 -47.06 35.91 -2.87
C ARG A 780 -47.20 34.56 -3.58
N ALA A 781 -47.53 33.51 -2.84
CA ALA A 781 -47.75 32.17 -3.38
C ALA A 781 -48.84 32.16 -4.46
N ALA A 782 -49.96 32.86 -4.21
CA ALA A 782 -51.03 33.00 -5.19
C ALA A 782 -50.59 33.74 -6.47
N ALA A 783 -49.65 34.67 -6.35
CA ALA A 783 -49.11 35.41 -7.49
C ALA A 783 -48.05 34.61 -8.27
N GLU A 784 -47.22 33.82 -7.59
CA GLU A 784 -46.12 33.05 -8.20
C GLU A 784 -46.58 31.69 -8.76
N PHE A 785 -47.68 31.11 -8.25
CA PHE A 785 -48.21 29.82 -8.67
C PHE A 785 -49.67 29.90 -9.17
N PRO A 786 -49.95 30.66 -10.24
CA PRO A 786 -51.26 30.62 -10.87
C PRO A 786 -51.48 29.26 -11.54
N LEU A 787 -52.65 28.65 -11.31
CA LEU A 787 -53.08 27.47 -12.06
C LEU A 787 -53.91 27.89 -13.30
N PRO A 788 -54.03 27.01 -14.32
CA PRO A 788 -54.91 27.26 -15.47
C PRO A 788 -56.34 27.61 -15.06
N ASP A 789 -57.06 28.33 -15.93
CA ASP A 789 -58.48 28.69 -15.78
C ASP A 789 -58.83 29.52 -14.52
N GLY A 790 -57.82 30.10 -13.86
CA GLY A 790 -58.00 30.97 -12.70
C GLY A 790 -58.08 30.23 -11.36
N HIS A 791 -57.86 28.91 -11.37
CA HIS A 791 -57.83 28.06 -10.18
C HIS A 791 -56.70 28.46 -9.21
N ARG A 792 -56.89 28.13 -7.93
CA ARG A 792 -55.94 28.40 -6.84
C ARG A 792 -55.19 27.13 -6.45
N ASP A 793 -53.89 27.25 -6.22
CA ASP A 793 -53.09 26.14 -5.72
C ASP A 793 -53.42 25.86 -4.25
N ARG A 794 -53.83 24.62 -3.94
CA ARG A 794 -54.18 24.20 -2.56
C ARG A 794 -53.02 24.29 -1.58
N GLY A 795 -51.77 24.28 -2.07
CA GLY A 795 -50.57 24.47 -1.27
C GLY A 795 -50.52 25.80 -0.52
N ILE A 796 -51.33 26.80 -0.92
CA ILE A 796 -51.47 28.07 -0.19
C ILE A 796 -51.95 27.83 1.26
N PHE A 797 -52.80 26.82 1.50
CA PHE A 797 -53.23 26.49 2.86
C PHE A 797 -52.05 26.10 3.76
N SER A 798 -51.05 25.40 3.22
CA SER A 798 -49.88 24.94 3.96
C SER A 798 -49.04 26.07 4.57
N ILE A 799 -49.13 27.29 4.05
CA ILE A 799 -48.43 28.47 4.62
C ILE A 799 -48.93 28.78 6.05
N TYR A 800 -50.19 28.42 6.34
CA TYR A 800 -50.80 28.58 7.65
C TYR A 800 -50.64 27.33 8.53
N LEU A 801 -50.44 26.16 7.92
CA LEU A 801 -50.30 24.88 8.63
C LEU A 801 -48.85 24.58 9.03
N LEU A 802 -47.88 25.07 8.25
CA LEU A 802 -46.45 24.83 8.45
C LEU A 802 -45.76 26.01 9.13
N ASN A 803 -44.71 25.74 9.89
CA ASN A 803 -43.97 26.82 10.58
C ASN A 803 -43.32 27.74 9.54
N LEU A 804 -43.54 29.05 9.67
CA LEU A 804 -42.80 30.06 8.94
C LEU A 804 -41.51 30.36 9.72
N VAL A 805 -40.37 30.00 9.15
CA VAL A 805 -39.05 30.16 9.77
C VAL A 805 -38.27 31.24 9.05
N HIS A 806 -37.70 32.16 9.82
CA HIS A 806 -36.73 33.16 9.36
C HIS A 806 -35.38 32.82 9.98
N LEU A 807 -34.39 32.56 9.13
CA LEU A 807 -33.00 32.35 9.51
C LEU A 807 -32.19 33.59 9.16
N SER A 808 -31.46 34.11 10.15
CA SER A 808 -30.46 35.16 9.93
C SER A 808 -29.18 34.55 9.33
N PRO A 809 -28.33 35.33 8.64
CA PRO A 809 -27.06 34.83 8.12
C PRO A 809 -26.23 34.10 9.17
N GLY A 810 -25.80 32.88 8.86
CA GLY A 810 -25.06 31.98 9.76
C GLY A 810 -25.94 31.02 10.58
N GLN A 811 -27.25 31.23 10.65
CA GLN A 811 -28.18 30.26 11.24
C GLN A 811 -28.59 29.20 10.22
N GLY A 812 -28.84 27.98 10.68
CA GLY A 812 -29.29 26.88 9.84
C GLY A 812 -30.48 26.12 10.40
N THR A 813 -30.92 25.09 9.68
CA THR A 813 -31.81 24.05 10.20
C THR A 813 -31.60 22.75 9.43
N TYR A 814 -32.10 21.64 10.00
CA TYR A 814 -32.03 20.31 9.43
C TYR A 814 -33.43 19.83 9.04
N GLN A 815 -33.55 19.22 7.86
CA GLN A 815 -34.78 18.61 7.36
C GLN A 815 -34.59 17.09 7.34
N ALA A 816 -35.29 16.40 8.24
CA ALA A 816 -35.38 14.96 8.23
C ALA A 816 -36.33 14.47 7.12
N ALA A 817 -36.20 13.20 6.74
CA ALA A 817 -37.19 12.54 5.89
C ALA A 817 -38.62 12.70 6.45
N GLY A 818 -39.60 12.83 5.56
CA GLY A 818 -41.01 13.06 5.89
C GLY A 818 -41.35 14.52 6.25
N THR A 819 -40.36 15.37 6.52
CA THR A 819 -40.61 16.78 6.88
C THR A 819 -41.12 17.56 5.67
N LEU A 820 -42.35 18.06 5.75
CA LEU A 820 -42.91 18.93 4.72
C LEU A 820 -42.30 20.34 4.82
N HIS A 821 -41.75 20.87 3.73
CA HIS A 821 -41.05 22.16 3.74
C HIS A 821 -41.06 22.85 2.37
N ALA A 822 -40.71 24.13 2.34
CA ALA A 822 -40.54 24.93 1.11
C ALA A 822 -39.61 26.13 1.36
N TYR A 823 -38.67 26.39 0.46
CA TYR A 823 -37.88 27.63 0.49
C TYR A 823 -38.68 28.78 -0.12
N LEU A 824 -38.78 29.89 0.59
CA LEU A 824 -39.64 31.01 0.19
C LEU A 824 -38.83 32.13 -0.47
N GLU A 825 -37.73 32.54 0.16
CA GLU A 825 -36.79 33.52 -0.39
C GLU A 825 -35.48 33.54 0.42
N GLY A 826 -34.36 33.75 -0.26
CA GLY A 826 -33.04 33.99 0.33
C GLY A 826 -31.96 33.10 -0.28
N VAL A 827 -30.74 33.27 0.21
CA VAL A 827 -29.59 32.45 -0.20
C VAL A 827 -29.14 31.59 0.98
N ASN A 828 -28.84 30.32 0.72
CA ASN A 828 -28.25 29.42 1.71
C ASN A 828 -27.08 28.61 1.13
N MET A 829 -26.28 28.08 2.05
CA MET A 829 -25.44 26.91 1.81
C MET A 829 -26.25 25.68 2.16
N GLU A 830 -26.35 24.71 1.26
CA GLU A 830 -27.14 23.48 1.47
C GLU A 830 -26.26 22.25 1.25
N LEU A 831 -26.39 21.27 2.14
CA LEU A 831 -25.73 19.99 2.07
C LEU A 831 -26.78 18.89 2.28
N MET A 832 -26.81 17.93 1.36
CA MET A 832 -27.84 16.89 1.33
C MET A 832 -27.26 15.56 0.87
N ALA A 833 -27.89 14.45 1.25
CA ALA A 833 -27.52 13.15 0.71
C ALA A 833 -27.86 13.10 -0.79
N ASN A 834 -27.13 12.31 -1.56
CA ASN A 834 -27.35 12.21 -3.00
C ASN A 834 -28.68 11.52 -3.34
N SER A 835 -29.72 12.33 -3.59
CA SER A 835 -31.04 11.89 -4.05
C SER A 835 -31.80 12.98 -4.80
N ASP A 836 -32.54 12.57 -5.81
CA ASP A 836 -33.49 13.35 -6.61
C ASP A 836 -34.95 13.09 -6.20
N ASN A 837 -35.21 12.32 -5.14
CA ASN A 837 -36.56 12.00 -4.66
C ASN A 837 -37.25 13.23 -4.06
N VAL A 838 -38.35 13.66 -4.69
CA VAL A 838 -39.12 14.83 -4.25
C VAL A 838 -40.61 14.64 -4.49
N LEU A 839 -41.38 14.47 -3.41
CA LEU A 839 -42.84 14.44 -3.46
C LEU A 839 -43.37 15.85 -3.26
N ARG A 840 -44.33 16.26 -4.08
CA ARG A 840 -44.84 17.64 -4.09
C ARG A 840 -46.12 17.75 -3.26
N GLY A 841 -46.20 18.76 -2.41
CA GLY A 841 -47.35 19.09 -1.56
C GLY A 841 -48.13 20.33 -1.99
N GLY A 842 -47.90 20.82 -3.21
CA GLY A 842 -48.51 22.04 -3.76
C GLY A 842 -47.48 23.11 -4.10
N LEU A 843 -47.97 24.27 -4.51
CA LEU A 843 -47.18 25.37 -5.09
C LEU A 843 -46.38 24.87 -6.30
N THR A 844 -47.04 24.15 -7.21
CA THR A 844 -46.37 23.58 -8.38
C THR A 844 -47.36 23.31 -9.51
N PRO A 845 -46.96 23.54 -10.78
CA PRO A 845 -47.72 23.06 -11.92
C PRO A 845 -47.47 21.58 -12.24
N LYS A 846 -46.55 20.93 -11.51
CA LYS A 846 -46.17 19.52 -11.73
C LYS A 846 -47.17 18.57 -11.09
N HIS A 847 -47.05 17.28 -11.43
CA HIS A 847 -47.87 16.23 -10.84
C HIS A 847 -47.73 16.21 -9.31
N VAL A 848 -48.87 16.07 -8.62
CA VAL A 848 -48.98 15.90 -7.16
C VAL A 848 -49.69 14.57 -6.91
N ASP A 849 -48.94 13.59 -6.45
CA ASP A 849 -49.49 12.31 -5.98
C ASP A 849 -49.86 12.42 -4.51
N VAL A 850 -51.13 12.71 -4.25
CA VAL A 850 -51.64 12.92 -2.88
C VAL A 850 -51.51 11.64 -2.04
N GLY A 851 -51.79 10.48 -2.62
CA GLY A 851 -51.76 9.22 -1.89
C GLY A 851 -50.35 8.91 -1.39
N GLU A 852 -49.36 8.99 -2.29
CA GLU A 852 -47.97 8.73 -1.94
C GLU A 852 -47.40 9.80 -0.99
N LEU A 853 -47.77 11.07 -1.19
CA LEU A 853 -47.36 12.15 -0.28
C LEU A 853 -47.81 11.88 1.16
N LEU A 854 -49.07 11.50 1.35
CA LEU A 854 -49.63 11.23 2.69
C LEU A 854 -49.00 9.99 3.36
N SER A 855 -48.42 9.05 2.58
CA SER A 855 -47.65 7.94 3.14
C SER A 855 -46.22 8.31 3.53
N VAL A 856 -45.66 9.37 2.95
CA VAL A 856 -44.29 9.83 3.22
C VAL A 856 -44.22 10.87 4.34
N VAL A 857 -45.20 11.78 4.40
CA VAL A 857 -45.19 12.91 5.32
C VAL A 857 -45.24 12.45 6.78
N ASP A 858 -44.37 13.04 7.61
CA ASP A 858 -44.45 12.97 9.06
C ASP A 858 -45.41 14.05 9.57
N PHE A 859 -46.43 13.62 10.33
CA PHE A 859 -47.47 14.49 10.88
C PHE A 859 -47.17 14.96 12.31
N ALA A 860 -45.99 14.62 12.84
CA ALA A 860 -45.47 15.25 14.05
C ALA A 860 -45.46 16.78 13.90
N SER A 861 -46.05 17.47 14.88
CA SER A 861 -45.97 18.92 14.96
C SER A 861 -44.99 19.38 16.02
N GLY A 862 -44.30 20.48 15.74
CA GLY A 862 -43.35 21.05 16.67
C GLY A 862 -42.83 22.39 16.19
N THR A 863 -42.05 23.04 17.04
CA THR A 863 -41.26 24.20 16.64
C THR A 863 -39.94 23.70 16.04
N PRO A 864 -39.59 24.07 14.80
CA PRO A 864 -38.33 23.67 14.18
C PRO A 864 -37.14 24.18 14.98
N GLN A 865 -36.08 23.38 15.03
CA GLN A 865 -34.83 23.79 15.65
C GLN A 865 -34.08 24.72 14.69
N VAL A 866 -33.80 25.95 15.15
CA VAL A 866 -32.83 26.84 14.52
C VAL A 866 -31.45 26.48 15.08
N LEU A 867 -30.51 26.21 14.18
CA LEU A 867 -29.13 25.85 14.49
C LEU A 867 -28.26 27.11 14.40
N ASP A 868 -27.83 27.63 15.54
CA ASP A 868 -26.80 28.68 15.58
C ASP A 868 -25.38 28.14 15.29
N GLY A 869 -25.25 26.81 15.28
CA GLY A 869 -23.99 26.08 15.16
C GLY A 869 -23.29 25.87 16.51
N GLU A 870 -22.47 24.82 16.59
CA GLU A 870 -21.70 24.45 17.77
C GLU A 870 -20.23 24.79 17.55
N ALA A 871 -19.66 25.67 18.38
CA ALA A 871 -18.25 26.02 18.27
C ALA A 871 -17.37 24.83 18.65
N ILE A 872 -16.66 24.27 17.68
CA ILE A 872 -15.66 23.21 17.88
C ILE A 872 -14.31 23.84 18.25
N SER A 873 -14.04 25.04 17.75
CA SER A 873 -12.88 25.86 18.09
C SER A 873 -13.24 27.35 17.98
N PRO A 874 -12.33 28.29 18.32
CA PRO A 874 -12.58 29.72 18.10
C PRO A 874 -12.84 30.11 16.63
N ILE A 875 -12.44 29.26 15.69
CA ILE A 875 -12.50 29.52 14.23
C ILE A 875 -13.42 28.58 13.47
N GLU A 876 -13.86 27.46 14.05
CA GLU A 876 -14.73 26.47 13.41
C GLU A 876 -16.03 26.26 14.19
N THR A 877 -17.15 26.34 13.47
CA THR A 877 -18.50 26.12 13.97
C THR A 877 -19.16 24.99 13.18
N LEU A 878 -19.58 23.92 13.86
CA LEU A 878 -20.24 22.76 13.27
C LEU A 878 -21.76 22.94 13.27
N TYR A 879 -22.44 22.50 12.21
CA TYR A 879 -23.90 22.39 12.16
C TYR A 879 -24.26 20.91 12.34
N PRO A 880 -24.70 20.48 13.54
CA PRO A 880 -24.90 19.07 13.84
C PRO A 880 -26.04 18.49 13.02
N THR A 881 -25.83 17.29 12.48
CA THR A 881 -26.87 16.53 11.78
C THR A 881 -26.78 15.05 12.18
N PRO A 882 -27.90 14.31 12.17
CA PRO A 882 -27.89 12.87 12.36
C PRO A 882 -27.55 12.08 11.08
N ALA A 883 -27.28 12.76 9.96
CA ALA A 883 -27.02 12.09 8.69
C ALA A 883 -25.64 11.42 8.70
N PRO A 884 -25.52 10.11 8.42
CA PRO A 884 -24.22 9.45 8.28
C PRO A 884 -23.49 9.85 6.99
N GLU A 885 -24.20 10.40 6.00
CA GLU A 885 -23.63 10.79 4.71
C GLU A 885 -22.78 12.06 4.81
N PHE A 886 -23.12 12.99 5.72
CA PHE A 886 -22.51 14.31 5.71
C PHE A 886 -22.58 15.07 7.04
N ALA A 887 -21.62 15.98 7.20
CA ALA A 887 -21.58 17.03 8.20
C ALA A 887 -21.10 18.34 7.54
N LEU A 888 -21.57 19.47 8.07
CA LEU A 888 -21.26 20.80 7.57
C LEU A 888 -20.66 21.65 8.69
N SER A 889 -19.51 22.27 8.44
CA SER A 889 -18.97 23.29 9.33
C SER A 889 -18.66 24.58 8.58
N ARG A 890 -18.63 25.69 9.34
CA ARG A 890 -18.21 27.01 8.89
C ARG A 890 -16.91 27.37 9.58
N ILE A 891 -15.93 27.80 8.80
CA ILE A 891 -14.61 28.22 9.25
C ILE A 891 -14.49 29.73 9.01
N THR A 892 -14.17 30.50 10.05
CA THR A 892 -13.98 31.95 9.99
C THR A 892 -12.55 32.27 10.41
N LEU A 893 -11.76 32.85 9.50
CA LEU A 893 -10.35 33.14 9.70
C LEU A 893 -10.09 34.64 9.60
N SER A 894 -9.37 35.17 10.58
CA SER A 894 -8.72 36.47 10.47
C SER A 894 -7.48 36.39 9.56
N GLU A 895 -6.99 37.52 9.06
CA GLU A 895 -5.78 37.52 8.22
C GLU A 895 -4.58 36.89 8.96
N GLY A 896 -3.94 35.90 8.33
CA GLY A 896 -2.81 35.17 8.90
C GLY A 896 -3.16 34.10 9.94
N GLU A 897 -4.43 33.97 10.31
CA GLU A 897 -4.90 32.88 11.18
C GLU A 897 -4.90 31.54 10.43
N VAL A 898 -4.55 30.46 11.14
CA VAL A 898 -4.33 29.13 10.57
C VAL A 898 -5.39 28.17 11.09
N TYR A 899 -6.12 27.56 10.17
CA TYR A 899 -6.93 26.36 10.40
C TYR A 899 -6.09 25.11 10.08
N SER A 900 -6.25 24.03 10.84
CA SER A 900 -5.57 22.75 10.58
C SER A 900 -6.55 21.59 10.79
N ALA A 901 -6.54 20.63 9.88
CA ALA A 901 -7.39 19.45 9.93
C ALA A 901 -6.78 18.28 9.14
N CYS A 902 -7.37 17.10 9.30
CA CYS A 902 -7.05 15.89 8.55
C CYS A 902 -8.35 15.28 8.00
N ALA A 903 -8.33 14.84 6.75
CA ALA A 903 -9.46 14.16 6.11
C ALA A 903 -9.52 12.67 6.55
N GLU A 904 -10.04 12.42 7.76
CA GLU A 904 -9.91 11.11 8.45
C GLU A 904 -11.06 10.12 8.22
N THR A 905 -12.23 10.61 7.81
CA THR A 905 -13.47 9.82 7.71
C THR A 905 -13.98 9.70 6.28
N GLY A 906 -13.34 10.40 5.35
CA GLY A 906 -13.76 10.57 3.96
C GLY A 906 -12.94 11.66 3.28
N ALA A 907 -13.46 12.16 2.16
CA ALA A 907 -12.95 13.38 1.54
C ALA A 907 -13.63 14.63 2.12
N ASP A 908 -12.84 15.69 2.32
CA ASP A 908 -13.35 17.01 2.73
C ASP A 908 -13.53 17.90 1.50
N THR A 909 -14.64 18.62 1.41
CA THR A 909 -14.87 19.65 0.39
C THR A 909 -14.89 21.02 1.04
N LEU A 910 -13.89 21.84 0.75
CA LEU A 910 -13.80 23.23 1.21
C LEU A 910 -14.35 24.17 0.14
N PHE A 911 -15.25 25.07 0.52
CA PHE A 911 -15.75 26.14 -0.35
C PHE A 911 -15.46 27.51 0.27
N VAL A 912 -14.82 28.41 -0.50
CA VAL A 912 -14.49 29.76 -0.05
C VAL A 912 -15.66 30.71 -0.37
N LEU A 913 -16.40 31.11 0.66
CA LEU A 913 -17.50 32.07 0.51
C LEU A 913 -17.00 33.51 0.44
N GLU A 914 -15.99 33.85 1.26
CA GLU A 914 -15.41 35.19 1.34
C GLU A 914 -13.88 35.13 1.46
N GLY A 915 -13.21 36.14 0.92
CA GLY A 915 -11.75 36.28 1.04
C GLY A 915 -10.96 35.39 0.09
N THR A 916 -9.70 35.14 0.48
CA THR A 916 -8.77 34.24 -0.22
C THR A 916 -8.11 33.34 0.80
N ALA A 917 -8.18 32.03 0.55
CA ALA A 917 -7.61 30.98 1.37
C ALA A 917 -6.40 30.37 0.66
N HIS A 918 -5.29 30.27 1.36
CA HIS A 918 -4.13 29.48 0.96
C HIS A 918 -4.17 28.16 1.71
N ILE A 919 -4.27 27.06 0.97
CA ILE A 919 -4.45 25.70 1.49
C ILE A 919 -3.17 24.93 1.20
N GLU A 920 -2.56 24.34 2.22
CA GLU A 920 -1.32 23.55 2.09
C GLU A 920 -1.56 22.16 2.69
N GLY A 921 -1.10 21.10 2.02
CA GLY A 921 -1.28 19.72 2.47
C GLY A 921 -0.47 18.74 1.63
N ALA A 922 0.13 17.73 2.27
CA ALA A 922 0.99 16.72 1.63
C ALA A 922 2.07 17.26 0.66
N GLY A 923 2.64 18.44 0.95
CA GLY A 923 3.65 19.08 0.09
C GLY A 923 3.10 19.85 -1.12
N GLU A 924 1.77 19.90 -1.26
CA GLU A 924 1.06 20.69 -2.27
C GLU A 924 0.51 21.98 -1.66
N ALA A 925 0.25 22.97 -2.51
CA ALA A 925 -0.39 24.21 -2.12
C ALA A 925 -1.40 24.68 -3.17
N GLN A 926 -2.57 25.12 -2.72
CA GLN A 926 -3.64 25.66 -3.56
C GLN A 926 -4.12 27.01 -3.03
N THR A 927 -4.33 27.96 -3.93
CA THR A 927 -4.94 29.25 -3.58
C THR A 927 -6.38 29.28 -4.07
N ALA A 928 -7.32 29.25 -3.14
CA ALA A 928 -8.76 29.32 -3.41
C ALA A 928 -9.27 30.73 -3.08
N ARG A 929 -9.95 31.35 -4.05
CA ARG A 929 -10.58 32.67 -3.87
C ARG A 929 -12.07 32.47 -3.65
N ARG A 930 -12.77 33.52 -3.23
CA ARG A 930 -14.23 33.58 -3.23
C ARG A 930 -14.85 32.90 -4.46
N GLY A 931 -15.74 31.94 -4.22
CA GLY A 931 -16.41 31.14 -5.25
C GLY A 931 -15.67 29.85 -5.67
N HIS A 932 -14.43 29.64 -5.22
CA HIS A 932 -13.68 28.41 -5.49
C HIS A 932 -13.93 27.34 -4.44
N ALA A 933 -13.78 26.07 -4.84
CA ALA A 933 -13.74 24.93 -3.93
C ALA A 933 -12.52 24.04 -4.17
N VAL A 934 -12.14 23.29 -3.14
CA VAL A 934 -11.06 22.31 -3.16
C VAL A 934 -11.55 21.05 -2.46
N LEU A 935 -11.37 19.90 -3.13
CA LEU A 935 -11.57 18.57 -2.56
C LEU A 935 -10.24 18.09 -1.97
N ILE A 936 -10.27 17.63 -0.73
CA ILE A 936 -9.13 17.09 0.01
C ILE A 936 -9.30 15.57 0.07
N THR A 937 -8.33 14.82 -0.42
CA THR A 937 -8.39 13.35 -0.43
C THR A 937 -8.16 12.77 0.97
N PHE A 938 -8.77 11.61 1.23
CA PHE A 938 -8.63 10.87 2.48
C PHE A 938 -7.17 10.70 2.92
N GLY A 939 -6.95 10.81 4.24
CA GLY A 939 -5.64 10.66 4.88
C GLY A 939 -4.72 11.87 4.72
N SER A 940 -5.17 12.96 4.08
CA SER A 940 -4.37 14.16 3.89
C SER A 940 -4.53 15.12 5.08
N GLU A 941 -3.42 15.43 5.73
CA GLU A 941 -3.32 16.57 6.64
C GLU A 941 -3.20 17.86 5.84
N TYR A 942 -3.95 18.88 6.24
CA TYR A 942 -3.95 20.18 5.56
C TYR A 942 -4.11 21.35 6.52
N THR A 943 -3.61 22.51 6.08
CA THR A 943 -3.78 23.79 6.75
C THR A 943 -4.41 24.81 5.82
N VAL A 944 -5.15 25.77 6.37
CA VAL A 944 -5.77 26.86 5.63
C VAL A 944 -5.41 28.18 6.29
N VAL A 945 -4.88 29.12 5.51
CA VAL A 945 -4.49 30.46 5.96
C VAL A 945 -5.20 31.52 5.14
N ALA A 946 -5.85 32.48 5.81
CA ALA A 946 -6.44 33.62 5.11
C ALA A 946 -5.34 34.61 4.66
N ARG A 947 -5.39 35.03 3.40
CA ARG A 947 -4.41 35.94 2.77
C ARG A 947 -5.11 37.19 2.21
N GLY A 948 -4.57 38.37 2.49
CA GLY A 948 -5.08 39.63 1.96
C GLY A 948 -6.41 40.07 2.58
N GLY A 949 -6.71 39.59 3.79
CA GLY A 949 -7.92 39.88 4.55
C GLY A 949 -8.46 38.64 5.29
N ALA A 950 -9.60 38.80 5.95
CA ALA A 950 -10.34 37.69 6.55
C ALA A 950 -10.94 36.77 5.47
N ALA A 951 -11.17 35.51 5.82
CA ALA A 951 -11.81 34.53 4.94
C ALA A 951 -12.91 33.76 5.68
N ILE A 952 -13.98 33.43 4.96
CA ILE A 952 -15.05 32.55 5.44
C ILE A 952 -15.14 31.37 4.49
N LEU A 953 -15.03 30.16 5.03
CA LEU A 953 -15.12 28.91 4.31
C LEU A 953 -16.24 28.04 4.90
N TYR A 954 -16.82 27.19 4.07
CA TYR A 954 -17.63 26.07 4.52
C TYR A 954 -16.93 24.75 4.17
N LYS A 955 -17.00 23.78 5.08
CA LYS A 955 -16.44 22.44 4.93
C LYS A 955 -17.58 21.42 4.96
N ALA A 956 -17.71 20.65 3.89
CA ALA A 956 -18.55 19.45 3.85
C ALA A 956 -17.66 18.21 4.00
N PHE A 957 -18.04 17.28 4.86
CA PHE A 957 -17.25 16.08 5.15
C PHE A 957 -18.16 14.92 5.60
N ILE A 958 -17.64 13.69 5.64
CA ILE A 958 -18.35 12.53 6.16
C ILE A 958 -18.14 12.50 7.69
N PRO A 959 -19.19 12.45 8.54
CA PRO A 959 -19.00 12.36 9.98
C PRO A 959 -18.39 11.00 10.39
N PRO A 960 -17.73 10.91 11.55
CA PRO A 960 -17.34 9.62 12.11
C PRO A 960 -18.56 8.70 12.26
N ALA A 961 -18.37 7.40 12.08
CA ALA A 961 -19.43 6.42 12.34
C ALA A 961 -19.90 6.57 13.79
N GLN A 962 -21.21 6.78 13.99
CA GLN A 962 -21.81 6.80 15.32
C GLN A 962 -21.82 5.36 15.85
N GLU A 963 -21.23 5.15 17.04
CA GLU A 963 -21.22 3.84 17.74
C GLU A 963 -22.62 3.35 18.12
#